data_AF-A0A8T9SE90-F1
#
_entry.id   AF-A0A8T9SE90-F1
#
_cell.length_a   1.000
_cell.length_b   1.000
_cell.length_c   1.000
_cell.angle_alpha   90.00
_cell.angle_beta   90.00
_cell.angle_gamma   90.00
#
_symmetry.space_group_name_H-M   'P 1'
#
loop_
_entity.id
_entity.type
_entity.pdbx_description
1 polymer ?
#
loop_
_entity_poly.entity_id
_entity_poly.type
_entity_poly.pdbx_seq_one_letter_code
_entity_poly.pdbx_strand_id
1 'polypeptide(L)'
;MKHSLPSASHSFGPLPALPWWERRRGQLVAVLLAVLLLLGTRVHATVIITVGNGQANYPTIAQALAAVPSPLTEPYELQLTGNSYAEDVLLTKTGTATNTLTIKPASGASPIITGTFTFGAGSAYTILSGNNGSARALTLRQTDQLAPTLVFSNDASHNTVTEVLVRGAATSWTSGVVVIGNGSATGNDYNTLTQSYIYNANPSQLPANLVYAVNSGTGTNDAFVLTGNQLSNFTRTGVQVGAGNGDGWNISSNSIFYNASSTPTTAQTGIDFAPGTGANDATVANNSIGGQAAGATGGAWVNTGGQSFRGIVMSCGGSTALTNEVTGNLVSNVSLTGTGSAALTAIGIDGGRNELTSNTVASVSNTGTSGVNSLVSRATTVLGSFSVASGQLMVVESGLTVVLGNLTNAGILNHTGGDMLITGNFTNSGTFAQTLGDIEIKGNMVNSGQFTCSTGKVILTGNGPQTVSGGLYFNLEVNGPGTKTLTGNATVYNGVQMLNGVLSTGSRYALTLDRLANLVETDASYVLGRVEVNRTPTEGVLEDFGGVGLEMTPATGSALPGATFVTRITGTAPVGVGGRQGILRYYDIDADVLTGLNLGLTLRYLDHELNGISRGNLRFFKSTNAGATWTNKGVSAAGTSAAVGGGYATLNNVDGFSRWTLGDLTAPLPVSLTEFAAERQGRNAVLTWATATEQNNRGFGIEVSLDGKTFKEIGFVAAEGSGTSSSARSYRFVDASAGKAGRRYYRLRQQDRTAAEATYYGPRELTFEAEAPVFAAYPTQFGQDLTVELRHPGATTATLRLFDGMGREVWRQEVAPGAAPLHVQPAGAAGAYVLTATVAGQVLRQRVVKN
;
A
#
# COMPACT_ATOMS: atom_id res chain seq x y z
N MET A 1 -34.45 -82.55 4.70
CA MET A 1 -33.06 -82.87 4.27
C MET A 1 -32.23 -81.64 4.61
N LYS A 2 -31.52 -81.55 5.73
CA LYS A 2 -30.26 -82.23 6.12
C LYS A 2 -29.07 -81.81 5.22
N HIS A 3 -27.99 -81.35 5.87
CA HIS A 3 -26.63 -81.04 5.40
C HIS A 3 -26.39 -79.65 4.77
N SER A 4 -25.30 -78.90 5.03
CA SER A 4 -24.12 -79.03 5.90
C SER A 4 -23.26 -77.76 5.78
N LEU A 5 -22.64 -77.29 6.86
CA LEU A 5 -21.54 -76.32 6.83
C LEU A 5 -20.26 -76.97 6.25
N PRO A 6 -19.36 -76.19 5.62
CA PRO A 6 -17.94 -76.50 5.57
C PRO A 6 -17.17 -75.77 6.68
N SER A 7 -16.23 -76.52 7.26
CA SER A 7 -15.29 -76.17 8.33
C SER A 7 -14.01 -75.47 7.84
N ALA A 8 -13.39 -74.70 8.75
CA ALA A 8 -11.95 -74.50 8.98
C ALA A 8 -11.08 -73.96 7.81
N SER A 9 -10.07 -73.10 7.96
CA SER A 9 -9.26 -72.66 9.09
C SER A 9 -8.30 -71.59 8.57
N HIS A 10 -8.19 -70.44 9.23
CA HIS A 10 -6.96 -69.64 9.19
C HIS A 10 -6.70 -69.09 10.59
N SER A 11 -5.59 -69.56 11.18
CA SER A 11 -5.04 -69.09 12.44
C SER A 11 -4.48 -67.67 12.27
N PHE A 12 -5.00 -66.70 13.00
CA PHE A 12 -4.35 -65.42 13.24
C PHE A 12 -3.61 -65.47 14.58
N GLY A 13 -2.34 -65.06 14.57
CA GLY A 13 -1.48 -64.97 15.76
C GLY A 13 -1.99 -63.94 16.79
N PRO A 14 -1.37 -63.88 17.98
CA PRO A 14 -1.86 -63.05 19.08
C PRO A 14 -1.77 -61.56 18.73
N LEU A 15 -2.89 -60.86 18.88
CA LEU A 15 -2.97 -59.40 18.77
C LEU A 15 -2.10 -58.74 19.86
N PRO A 16 -1.40 -57.64 19.55
CA PRO A 16 -0.59 -56.93 20.54
C PRO A 16 -1.49 -56.34 21.64
N ALA A 17 -0.98 -56.37 22.88
CA ALA A 17 -1.67 -55.79 24.03
C ALA A 17 -1.89 -54.28 23.82
N LEU A 18 -3.16 -53.85 23.84
CA LEU A 18 -3.53 -52.44 23.74
C LEU A 18 -2.96 -51.62 24.92
N PRO A 19 -2.55 -50.36 24.68
CA PRO A 19 -2.00 -49.47 25.72
C PRO A 19 -2.92 -49.28 26.92
N TRP A 20 -2.33 -49.07 28.10
CA TRP A 20 -3.03 -48.96 29.39
C TRP A 20 -4.13 -47.88 29.47
N TRP A 21 -4.08 -46.86 28.61
CA TRP A 21 -5.05 -45.77 28.54
C TRP A 21 -6.35 -46.13 27.77
N GLU A 22 -6.32 -47.11 26.85
CA GLU A 22 -7.52 -47.59 26.15
C GLU A 22 -8.35 -48.54 27.04
N ARG A 23 -7.70 -49.28 27.96
CA ARG A 23 -8.39 -50.15 28.94
C ARG A 23 -9.24 -49.34 29.93
N ARG A 24 -8.79 -48.14 30.32
CA ARG A 24 -9.57 -47.24 31.20
C ARG A 24 -10.77 -46.63 30.50
N ARG A 25 -10.69 -46.33 29.20
CA ARG A 25 -11.86 -45.87 28.40
C ARG A 25 -12.91 -46.97 28.25
N GLY A 26 -12.50 -48.21 27.99
CA GLY A 26 -13.43 -49.35 27.92
C GLY A 26 -14.13 -49.66 29.25
N GLN A 27 -13.42 -49.54 30.37
CA GLN A 27 -14.00 -49.76 31.71
C GLN A 27 -14.87 -48.58 32.18
N LEU A 28 -14.51 -47.34 31.87
CA LEU A 28 -15.35 -46.17 32.15
C LEU A 28 -16.64 -46.18 31.31
N VAL A 29 -16.56 -46.56 30.04
CA VAL A 29 -17.76 -46.71 29.17
C VAL A 29 -18.65 -47.86 29.65
N ALA A 30 -18.08 -48.98 30.10
CA ALA A 30 -18.86 -50.10 30.66
C ALA A 30 -19.51 -49.76 32.01
N VAL A 31 -18.84 -48.98 32.87
CA VAL A 31 -19.42 -48.49 34.13
C VAL A 31 -20.46 -47.40 33.87
N LEU A 32 -20.26 -46.52 32.87
CA LEU A 32 -21.26 -45.53 32.48
C LEU A 32 -22.51 -46.19 31.87
N LEU A 33 -22.34 -47.22 31.05
CA LEU A 33 -23.46 -48.03 30.54
C LEU A 33 -24.15 -48.83 31.65
N ALA A 34 -23.40 -49.38 32.61
CA ALA A 34 -23.98 -50.07 33.76
C ALA A 34 -24.75 -49.12 34.69
N VAL A 35 -24.28 -47.89 34.87
CA VAL A 35 -25.00 -46.83 35.62
C VAL A 35 -26.22 -46.34 34.84
N LEU A 36 -26.16 -46.24 33.51
CA LEU A 36 -27.33 -45.96 32.67
C LEU A 36 -28.36 -47.12 32.67
N LEU A 37 -27.93 -48.38 32.79
CA LEU A 37 -28.83 -49.53 32.92
C LEU A 37 -29.40 -49.72 34.34
N LEU A 38 -28.69 -49.27 35.38
CA LEU A 38 -29.15 -49.30 36.78
C LEU A 38 -30.07 -48.12 37.12
N LEU A 39 -29.95 -46.99 36.40
CA LEU A 39 -30.93 -45.90 36.38
C LEU A 39 -32.02 -46.24 35.36
N GLY A 40 -32.90 -47.19 35.71
CA GLY A 40 -34.06 -47.53 34.90
C GLY A 40 -34.93 -46.29 34.63
N THR A 41 -34.68 -45.59 33.52
CA THR A 41 -35.60 -44.62 32.95
C THR A 41 -36.79 -45.42 32.44
N ARG A 42 -37.82 -45.53 33.27
CA ARG A 42 -39.13 -45.99 32.80
C ARG A 42 -39.58 -44.98 31.75
N VAL A 43 -39.54 -45.36 30.48
CA VAL A 43 -40.18 -44.60 29.41
C VAL A 43 -41.68 -44.74 29.65
N HIS A 44 -42.29 -43.73 30.26
CA HIS A 44 -43.73 -43.65 30.37
C HIS A 44 -44.32 -43.38 28.98
N ALA A 45 -45.44 -44.02 28.66
CA ALA A 45 -46.17 -43.73 27.43
C ALA A 45 -46.70 -42.28 27.49
N THR A 46 -46.65 -41.56 26.38
CA THR A 46 -47.19 -40.20 26.32
C THR A 46 -48.69 -40.20 26.57
N VAL A 47 -49.13 -39.40 27.53
CA VAL A 47 -50.56 -39.21 27.81
C VAL A 47 -51.12 -38.20 26.81
N ILE A 48 -52.06 -38.66 25.98
CA ILE A 48 -52.72 -37.83 24.96
C ILE A 48 -54.03 -37.25 25.53
N ILE A 49 -54.17 -35.94 25.45
CA ILE A 49 -55.37 -35.18 25.84
C ILE A 49 -55.88 -34.43 24.61
N THR A 50 -57.10 -34.74 24.19
CA THR A 50 -57.76 -34.00 23.09
C THR A 50 -58.47 -32.77 23.63
N VAL A 51 -58.33 -31.64 22.92
CA VAL A 51 -58.92 -30.35 23.30
C VAL A 51 -59.77 -29.82 22.16
N GLY A 52 -60.99 -29.35 22.42
CA GLY A 52 -61.89 -28.80 21.41
C GLY A 52 -63.37 -29.06 21.69
N ASN A 53 -64.25 -28.52 20.83
CA ASN A 53 -65.69 -28.78 20.96
C ASN A 53 -66.04 -30.20 20.47
N GLY A 54 -66.92 -30.91 21.19
CA GLY A 54 -67.40 -32.25 20.80
C GLY A 54 -66.94 -33.37 21.74
N GLN A 55 -66.42 -34.48 21.18
CA GLN A 55 -65.94 -35.67 21.92
C GLN A 55 -64.53 -35.50 22.53
N ALA A 56 -64.02 -34.26 22.64
CA ALA A 56 -62.70 -34.01 23.20
C ALA A 56 -62.70 -34.16 24.72
N ASN A 57 -61.52 -34.42 25.31
CA ASN A 57 -61.38 -34.53 26.77
C ASN A 57 -61.73 -33.22 27.49
N TYR A 58 -61.35 -32.07 26.89
CA TYR A 58 -61.63 -30.74 27.44
C TYR A 58 -62.06 -29.75 26.34
N PRO A 59 -63.00 -28.83 26.63
CA PRO A 59 -63.46 -27.85 25.65
C PRO A 59 -62.48 -26.70 25.41
N THR A 60 -61.61 -26.35 26.38
CA THR A 60 -60.64 -25.25 26.25
C THR A 60 -59.22 -25.69 26.61
N ILE A 61 -58.23 -24.96 26.10
CA ILE A 61 -56.82 -25.21 26.38
C ILE A 61 -56.53 -24.97 27.86
N ALA A 62 -57.08 -23.90 28.44
CA ALA A 62 -56.92 -23.61 29.87
C ALA A 62 -57.41 -24.75 30.77
N GLN A 63 -58.55 -25.38 30.44
CA GLN A 63 -59.08 -26.51 31.20
C GLN A 63 -58.22 -27.77 31.05
N ALA A 64 -57.72 -28.03 29.83
CA ALA A 64 -56.78 -29.13 29.60
C ALA A 64 -55.48 -28.95 30.39
N LEU A 65 -54.93 -27.73 30.39
CA LEU A 65 -53.73 -27.39 31.16
C LEU A 65 -53.96 -27.51 32.67
N ALA A 66 -55.16 -27.20 33.18
CA ALA A 66 -55.47 -27.39 34.60
C ALA A 66 -55.43 -28.87 35.02
N ALA A 67 -55.70 -29.80 34.10
CA ALA A 67 -55.67 -31.23 34.35
C ALA A 67 -54.27 -31.87 34.24
N VAL A 68 -53.33 -31.21 33.55
CA VAL A 68 -51.93 -31.69 33.46
C VAL A 68 -51.20 -31.39 34.79
N PRO A 69 -50.53 -32.37 35.42
CA PRO A 69 -49.80 -32.14 36.67
C PRO A 69 -48.61 -31.17 36.49
N SER A 70 -48.14 -30.58 37.59
CA SER A 70 -46.89 -29.82 37.63
C SER A 70 -46.18 -30.11 38.97
N PRO A 71 -44.94 -30.64 38.98
CA PRO A 71 -44.13 -31.00 37.82
C PRO A 71 -44.70 -32.18 37.02
N LEU A 72 -44.27 -32.34 35.76
CA LEU A 72 -44.72 -33.41 34.86
C LEU A 72 -44.18 -34.79 35.32
N THR A 73 -45.06 -35.74 35.55
CA THR A 73 -44.73 -37.12 35.97
C THR A 73 -44.32 -38.02 34.82
N GLU A 74 -44.78 -37.69 33.62
CA GLU A 74 -44.62 -38.41 32.35
C GLU A 74 -44.79 -37.42 31.19
N PRO A 75 -44.49 -37.77 29.93
CA PRO A 75 -44.76 -36.88 28.81
C PRO A 75 -46.27 -36.74 28.56
N TYR A 76 -46.72 -35.51 28.28
CA TYR A 76 -48.11 -35.19 27.92
C TYR A 76 -48.19 -34.53 26.54
N GLU A 77 -49.25 -34.83 25.79
CA GLU A 77 -49.55 -34.21 24.50
C GLU A 77 -50.99 -33.71 24.46
N LEU A 78 -51.17 -32.40 24.29
CA LEU A 78 -52.46 -31.76 24.05
C LEU A 78 -52.68 -31.65 22.53
N GLN A 79 -53.63 -32.42 22.02
CA GLN A 79 -54.04 -32.40 20.61
C GLN A 79 -55.25 -31.49 20.40
N LEU A 80 -55.03 -30.37 19.72
CA LEU A 80 -56.06 -29.40 19.38
C LEU A 80 -56.88 -29.88 18.19
N THR A 81 -58.14 -30.24 18.45
CA THR A 81 -59.08 -30.79 17.45
C THR A 81 -60.08 -29.76 16.92
N GLY A 82 -60.27 -28.66 17.65
CA GLY A 82 -61.17 -27.57 17.28
C GLY A 82 -60.55 -26.59 16.28
N ASN A 83 -61.40 -25.88 15.53
CA ASN A 83 -60.95 -24.92 14.52
C ASN A 83 -60.49 -23.57 15.13
N SER A 84 -61.01 -23.19 16.29
CA SER A 84 -60.71 -21.92 16.93
C SER A 84 -60.84 -22.01 18.45
N TYR A 85 -59.94 -21.31 19.14
CA TYR A 85 -59.90 -21.16 20.59
C TYR A 85 -59.75 -19.65 20.88
N ALA A 86 -60.71 -19.05 21.55
CA ALA A 86 -60.68 -17.63 21.91
C ALA A 86 -60.42 -17.50 23.42
N GLU A 87 -59.16 -17.59 23.80
CA GLU A 87 -58.71 -17.56 25.19
C GLU A 87 -57.25 -17.07 25.26
N ASP A 88 -56.91 -16.38 26.35
CA ASP A 88 -55.51 -16.18 26.73
C ASP A 88 -55.00 -17.49 27.35
N VAL A 89 -53.86 -17.98 26.88
CA VAL A 89 -53.27 -19.23 27.35
C VAL A 89 -52.07 -18.91 28.23
N LEU A 90 -52.13 -19.31 29.50
CA LEU A 90 -51.02 -19.21 30.44
C LEU A 90 -50.46 -20.61 30.74
N LEU A 91 -49.22 -20.84 30.33
CA LEU A 91 -48.50 -22.09 30.51
C LEU A 91 -47.50 -21.97 31.67
N THR A 92 -47.67 -22.79 32.71
CA THR A 92 -46.89 -22.76 33.96
C THR A 92 -46.46 -24.15 34.41
N LYS A 93 -46.12 -25.02 33.45
CA LYS A 93 -45.81 -26.44 33.69
C LYS A 93 -44.31 -26.69 33.70
N THR A 94 -43.85 -27.39 34.74
CA THR A 94 -42.43 -27.71 34.90
C THR A 94 -42.17 -29.15 34.47
N GLY A 95 -41.49 -29.32 33.35
CA GLY A 95 -41.06 -30.62 32.82
C GLY A 95 -39.58 -30.90 33.00
N THR A 96 -39.13 -31.97 32.33
CA THR A 96 -37.72 -32.34 32.17
C THR A 96 -37.46 -32.74 30.71
N ALA A 97 -36.20 -33.00 30.36
CA ALA A 97 -35.85 -33.47 29.01
C ALA A 97 -36.56 -34.78 28.59
N THR A 98 -37.07 -35.58 29.53
CA THR A 98 -37.82 -36.82 29.26
C THR A 98 -39.33 -36.66 29.44
N ASN A 99 -39.75 -35.83 30.38
CA ASN A 99 -41.16 -35.57 30.69
C ASN A 99 -41.54 -34.18 30.19
N THR A 100 -41.90 -34.11 28.91
CA THR A 100 -42.26 -32.85 28.23
C THR A 100 -43.77 -32.69 28.13
N LEU A 101 -44.24 -31.45 28.03
CA LEU A 101 -45.62 -31.15 27.61
C LEU A 101 -45.62 -30.57 26.20
N THR A 102 -46.26 -31.26 25.25
CA THR A 102 -46.43 -30.76 23.87
C THR A 102 -47.86 -30.29 23.66
N ILE A 103 -48.05 -29.10 23.11
CA ILE A 103 -49.34 -28.60 22.61
C ILE A 103 -49.24 -28.50 21.09
N LYS A 104 -50.14 -29.19 20.37
CA LYS A 104 -50.10 -29.24 18.91
C LYS A 104 -51.47 -29.45 18.28
N PRO A 105 -51.66 -29.09 16.99
CA PRO A 105 -52.82 -29.54 16.22
C PRO A 105 -52.92 -31.07 16.19
N ALA A 106 -54.15 -31.58 16.28
CA ALA A 106 -54.44 -32.95 15.87
C ALA A 106 -54.11 -33.13 14.37
N SER A 107 -53.94 -34.39 13.92
CA SER A 107 -53.56 -34.64 12.53
C SER A 107 -54.57 -34.04 11.55
N GLY A 108 -54.07 -33.25 10.59
CA GLY A 108 -54.90 -32.53 9.60
C GLY A 108 -55.66 -31.30 10.13
N ALA A 109 -55.67 -31.04 11.44
CA ALA A 109 -56.30 -29.85 12.01
C ALA A 109 -55.46 -28.59 11.73
N SER A 110 -56.12 -27.43 11.67
CA SER A 110 -55.49 -26.11 11.50
C SER A 110 -56.07 -25.08 12.47
N PRO A 111 -55.88 -25.27 13.79
CA PRO A 111 -56.49 -24.45 14.83
C PRO A 111 -55.95 -23.01 14.85
N ILE A 112 -56.82 -22.07 15.23
CA ILE A 112 -56.45 -20.68 15.53
C ILE A 112 -56.67 -20.42 17.02
N ILE A 113 -55.62 -20.02 17.74
CA ILE A 113 -55.71 -19.50 19.11
C ILE A 113 -55.72 -17.98 19.02
N THR A 114 -56.84 -17.34 19.36
CA THR A 114 -56.99 -15.89 19.41
C THR A 114 -56.89 -15.41 20.86
N GLY A 115 -55.84 -14.67 21.17
CA GLY A 115 -55.44 -14.28 22.53
C GLY A 115 -53.92 -14.26 22.67
N THR A 116 -53.44 -13.94 23.85
CA THR A 116 -52.02 -13.97 24.21
C THR A 116 -51.64 -15.38 24.68
N PHE A 117 -50.62 -15.98 24.06
CA PHE A 117 -50.03 -17.22 24.54
C PHE A 117 -48.78 -16.92 25.37
N THR A 118 -48.77 -17.29 26.65
CA THR A 118 -47.72 -16.96 27.60
C THR A 118 -47.07 -18.21 28.16
N PHE A 119 -45.76 -18.37 27.96
CA PHE A 119 -44.90 -19.21 28.81
C PHE A 119 -44.58 -18.39 30.05
N GLY A 120 -45.23 -18.72 31.17
CA GLY A 120 -45.13 -17.98 32.42
C GLY A 120 -44.25 -18.69 33.46
N ALA A 121 -44.41 -18.26 34.71
CA ALA A 121 -43.60 -18.73 35.83
C ALA A 121 -43.57 -20.26 35.96
N GLY A 122 -42.37 -20.83 36.02
CA GLY A 122 -42.16 -22.28 36.16
C GLY A 122 -42.40 -23.08 34.88
N SER A 123 -42.68 -22.44 33.74
CA SER A 123 -42.76 -23.13 32.45
C SER A 123 -41.37 -23.63 32.04
N ALA A 124 -41.20 -24.95 32.01
CA ALA A 124 -39.97 -25.57 31.54
C ALA A 124 -40.20 -26.87 30.77
N TYR A 125 -39.38 -27.12 29.75
CA TYR A 125 -39.48 -28.31 28.89
C TYR A 125 -40.87 -28.50 28.28
N THR A 126 -41.50 -27.41 27.87
CA THR A 126 -42.76 -27.42 27.15
C THR A 126 -42.57 -27.07 25.67
N ILE A 127 -43.40 -27.63 24.81
CA ILE A 127 -43.29 -27.51 23.36
C ILE A 127 -44.62 -27.03 22.79
N LEU A 128 -44.62 -25.89 22.12
CA LEU A 128 -45.71 -25.47 21.25
C LEU A 128 -45.32 -25.80 19.81
N SER A 129 -45.98 -26.79 19.21
CA SER A 129 -45.71 -27.21 17.84
C SER A 129 -46.92 -26.91 16.96
N GLY A 130 -46.73 -26.26 15.81
CA GLY A 130 -47.80 -26.14 14.83
C GLY A 130 -47.85 -27.27 13.81
N ASN A 131 -47.07 -28.34 14.01
CA ASN A 131 -47.06 -29.49 13.13
C ASN A 131 -48.31 -30.35 13.31
N ASN A 132 -49.15 -30.42 12.27
CA ASN A 132 -50.33 -31.30 12.23
C ASN A 132 -50.06 -32.65 11.55
N GLY A 133 -48.79 -33.04 11.41
CA GLY A 133 -48.33 -34.22 10.67
C GLY A 133 -48.06 -33.98 9.18
N SER A 134 -48.40 -32.80 8.63
CA SER A 134 -48.19 -32.49 7.22
C SER A 134 -47.76 -31.05 6.92
N ALA A 135 -48.10 -30.09 7.79
CA ALA A 135 -47.86 -28.68 7.55
C ALA A 135 -47.77 -27.87 8.85
N ARG A 136 -47.30 -26.63 8.69
CA ARG A 136 -47.36 -25.55 9.67
C ARG A 136 -48.80 -25.03 9.83
N ALA A 137 -49.54 -25.56 10.78
CA ALA A 137 -51.00 -25.45 10.83
C ALA A 137 -51.59 -24.79 12.09
N LEU A 138 -50.79 -24.56 13.14
CA LEU A 138 -51.22 -23.78 14.30
C LEU A 138 -51.01 -22.29 14.07
N THR A 139 -52.08 -21.49 14.23
CA THR A 139 -51.98 -20.03 14.23
C THR A 139 -52.24 -19.46 15.61
N LEU A 140 -51.29 -18.70 16.15
CA LEU A 140 -51.52 -17.75 17.23
C LEU A 140 -51.89 -16.40 16.62
N ARG A 141 -52.94 -15.76 17.13
CA ARG A 141 -53.43 -14.48 16.60
C ARG A 141 -53.77 -13.50 17.72
N GLN A 142 -53.19 -12.31 17.67
CA GLN A 142 -53.60 -11.16 18.49
C GLN A 142 -54.07 -10.01 17.58
N THR A 143 -55.25 -9.48 17.87
CA THR A 143 -55.84 -8.34 17.14
C THR A 143 -55.75 -7.03 17.89
N ASP A 144 -55.57 -7.07 19.22
CA ASP A 144 -55.28 -5.90 20.02
C ASP A 144 -53.89 -5.36 19.69
N GLN A 145 -53.81 -4.06 19.35
CA GLN A 145 -52.57 -3.38 19.01
C GLN A 145 -51.70 -3.05 20.24
N LEU A 146 -52.22 -3.27 21.45
CA LEU A 146 -51.52 -3.06 22.70
C LEU A 146 -50.95 -4.37 23.28
N ALA A 147 -51.41 -5.53 22.81
CA ALA A 147 -51.05 -6.82 23.37
C ALA A 147 -50.08 -7.60 22.46
N PRO A 148 -49.09 -8.31 23.05
CA PRO A 148 -48.29 -9.28 22.31
C PRO A 148 -49.12 -10.52 21.93
N THR A 149 -48.62 -11.31 20.98
CA THR A 149 -49.24 -12.59 20.59
C THR A 149 -48.63 -13.77 21.35
N LEU A 150 -47.31 -13.74 21.53
CA LEU A 150 -46.53 -14.77 22.19
C LEU A 150 -45.61 -14.12 23.22
N VAL A 151 -45.56 -14.67 24.44
CA VAL A 151 -44.77 -14.12 25.54
C VAL A 151 -43.97 -15.21 26.24
N PHE A 152 -42.69 -14.96 26.49
CA PHE A 152 -41.88 -15.66 27.48
C PHE A 152 -41.65 -14.72 28.66
N SER A 153 -42.05 -15.11 29.87
CA SER A 153 -41.94 -14.27 31.05
C SER A 153 -41.72 -15.06 32.33
N ASN A 154 -41.22 -14.37 33.37
CA ASN A 154 -41.08 -14.89 34.73
C ASN A 154 -40.25 -16.18 34.80
N ASP A 155 -39.05 -16.15 34.23
CA ASP A 155 -38.09 -17.26 34.29
C ASP A 155 -38.58 -18.55 33.56
N ALA A 156 -39.35 -18.37 32.48
CA ALA A 156 -39.67 -19.47 31.57
C ALA A 156 -38.38 -19.97 30.93
N SER A 157 -38.09 -21.27 30.97
CA SER A 157 -36.82 -21.80 30.45
C SER A 157 -36.95 -23.11 29.69
N HIS A 158 -36.04 -23.43 28.77
CA HIS A 158 -36.04 -24.69 28.02
C HIS A 158 -37.36 -24.97 27.26
N ASN A 159 -38.14 -23.95 26.92
CA ASN A 159 -39.37 -24.11 26.15
C ASN A 159 -39.07 -24.00 24.65
N THR A 160 -39.84 -24.70 23.83
CA THR A 160 -39.68 -24.68 22.37
C THR A 160 -40.98 -24.25 21.70
N VAL A 161 -40.89 -23.29 20.79
CA VAL A 161 -41.95 -22.94 19.84
C VAL A 161 -41.45 -23.31 18.45
N THR A 162 -42.13 -24.24 17.78
CA THR A 162 -41.70 -24.74 16.48
C THR A 162 -42.84 -24.82 15.48
N GLU A 163 -42.59 -24.45 14.23
CA GLU A 163 -43.56 -24.57 13.14
C GLU A 163 -44.90 -23.87 13.49
N VAL A 164 -44.88 -22.67 14.09
CA VAL A 164 -46.09 -21.91 14.43
C VAL A 164 -46.24 -20.69 13.52
N LEU A 165 -47.48 -20.37 13.14
CA LEU A 165 -47.84 -19.09 12.54
C LEU A 165 -48.18 -18.10 13.67
N VAL A 166 -47.38 -17.05 13.87
CA VAL A 166 -47.59 -16.06 14.94
C VAL A 166 -47.97 -14.72 14.30
N ARG A 167 -49.25 -14.36 14.39
CA ARG A 167 -49.80 -13.13 13.80
C ARG A 167 -50.18 -12.10 14.86
N GLY A 168 -49.54 -10.94 14.85
CA GLY A 168 -49.79 -9.89 15.85
C GLY A 168 -49.90 -8.49 15.27
N ALA A 169 -50.47 -7.58 16.03
CA ALA A 169 -50.70 -6.18 15.62
C ALA A 169 -50.07 -5.15 16.58
N ALA A 170 -49.15 -5.56 17.45
CA ALA A 170 -48.58 -4.72 18.50
C ALA A 170 -47.80 -3.51 17.92
N THR A 171 -48.32 -2.29 18.11
CA THR A 171 -47.74 -1.06 17.53
C THR A 171 -46.79 -0.32 18.47
N SER A 172 -46.72 -0.71 19.75
CA SER A 172 -45.80 -0.10 20.72
C SER A 172 -44.35 -0.39 20.37
N TRP A 173 -43.52 0.64 20.49
CA TRP A 173 -42.07 0.58 20.31
C TRP A 173 -41.35 -0.26 21.37
N THR A 174 -42.01 -0.46 22.52
CA THR A 174 -41.50 -1.22 23.66
C THR A 174 -42.21 -2.58 23.81
N SER A 175 -42.75 -3.10 22.71
CA SER A 175 -43.39 -4.42 22.62
C SER A 175 -43.15 -5.03 21.23
N GLY A 176 -43.65 -6.23 21.00
CA GLY A 176 -43.61 -6.91 19.71
C GLY A 176 -44.68 -7.98 19.55
N VAL A 177 -44.69 -8.65 18.40
CA VAL A 177 -45.55 -9.83 18.18
C VAL A 177 -45.16 -10.96 19.12
N VAL A 178 -43.85 -11.20 19.25
CA VAL A 178 -43.23 -12.06 20.25
C VAL A 178 -42.49 -11.18 21.25
N VAL A 179 -42.77 -11.35 22.53
CA VAL A 179 -42.07 -10.66 23.63
C VAL A 179 -41.29 -11.66 24.46
N ILE A 180 -40.02 -11.34 24.70
CA ILE A 180 -39.15 -12.02 25.66
C ILE A 180 -38.96 -11.02 26.79
N GLY A 181 -39.68 -11.24 27.90
CA GLY A 181 -39.87 -10.29 28.97
C GLY A 181 -38.79 -10.32 30.05
N ASN A 182 -39.14 -9.77 31.22
CA ASN A 182 -38.25 -9.74 32.38
C ASN A 182 -38.13 -11.09 33.07
N GLY A 183 -36.88 -11.45 33.38
CA GLY A 183 -36.55 -12.51 34.34
C GLY A 183 -36.47 -11.93 35.74
N SER A 184 -37.01 -12.64 36.72
CA SER A 184 -36.99 -12.19 38.11
C SER A 184 -35.72 -12.64 38.83
N ALA A 185 -35.25 -13.85 38.53
CA ALA A 185 -34.07 -14.44 39.16
C ALA A 185 -33.07 -15.03 38.16
N THR A 186 -33.53 -15.77 37.17
CA THR A 186 -32.66 -16.48 36.22
C THR A 186 -32.67 -15.82 34.84
N GLY A 187 -33.80 -15.29 34.39
CA GLY A 187 -33.96 -14.92 32.98
C GLY A 187 -34.84 -15.91 32.25
N ASN A 188 -35.33 -15.52 31.07
CA ASN A 188 -36.07 -16.42 30.19
C ASN A 188 -35.09 -17.22 29.32
N ASP A 189 -34.39 -18.16 29.94
CA ASP A 189 -33.20 -18.77 29.35
C ASP A 189 -33.45 -20.05 28.56
N TYR A 190 -32.56 -20.36 27.62
CA TYR A 190 -32.59 -21.63 26.86
C TYR A 190 -33.90 -21.90 26.12
N ASN A 191 -34.69 -20.86 25.85
CA ASN A 191 -35.90 -20.99 25.06
C ASN A 191 -35.55 -20.95 23.57
N THR A 192 -36.32 -21.69 22.78
CA THR A 192 -36.11 -21.80 21.33
C THR A 192 -37.38 -21.41 20.58
N LEU A 193 -37.24 -20.49 19.63
CA LEU A 193 -38.25 -20.20 18.61
C LEU A 193 -37.67 -20.58 17.23
N THR A 194 -38.25 -21.59 16.60
CA THR A 194 -37.70 -22.18 15.38
C THR A 194 -38.76 -22.48 14.32
N GLN A 195 -38.35 -22.45 13.04
CA GLN A 195 -39.17 -22.84 11.88
C GLN A 195 -40.57 -22.18 11.81
N SER A 196 -40.74 -21.05 12.49
CA SER A 196 -42.02 -20.37 12.67
C SER A 196 -42.13 -19.16 11.73
N TYR A 197 -43.33 -18.60 11.58
CA TYR A 197 -43.53 -17.38 10.79
C TYR A 197 -44.25 -16.31 11.60
N ILE A 198 -43.54 -15.20 11.81
CA ILE A 198 -43.95 -14.08 12.65
C ILE A 198 -44.28 -12.91 11.72
N TYR A 199 -45.55 -12.49 11.67
CA TYR A 199 -45.96 -11.53 10.63
C TYR A 199 -47.26 -10.79 10.92
N ASN A 200 -47.52 -9.73 10.15
CA ASN A 200 -48.89 -9.31 9.83
C ASN A 200 -48.96 -8.79 8.40
N ALA A 201 -49.84 -9.36 7.57
CA ALA A 201 -49.98 -8.94 6.18
C ALA A 201 -50.88 -7.71 6.00
N ASN A 202 -51.63 -7.29 7.03
CA ASN A 202 -52.54 -6.15 6.93
C ASN A 202 -51.79 -4.81 7.14
N PRO A 203 -51.71 -3.93 6.12
CA PRO A 203 -51.03 -2.63 6.22
C PRO A 203 -51.50 -1.73 7.36
N SER A 204 -52.77 -1.82 7.79
CA SER A 204 -53.30 -1.01 8.88
C SER A 204 -53.03 -1.57 10.28
N GLN A 205 -52.38 -2.74 10.36
CA GLN A 205 -52.10 -3.46 11.61
C GLN A 205 -50.65 -3.94 11.66
N LEU A 206 -49.73 -3.27 10.97
CA LEU A 206 -48.32 -3.64 10.99
C LEU A 206 -47.74 -3.43 12.39
N PRO A 207 -47.13 -4.46 13.00
CA PRO A 207 -46.48 -4.32 14.29
C PRO A 207 -45.24 -3.42 14.20
N ALA A 208 -44.86 -2.78 15.31
CA ALA A 208 -43.61 -2.03 15.37
C ALA A 208 -42.41 -2.98 15.33
N ASN A 209 -42.42 -3.98 16.21
CA ASN A 209 -41.39 -5.02 16.29
C ASN A 209 -42.00 -6.41 16.11
N LEU A 210 -41.33 -7.32 15.40
CA LEU A 210 -41.80 -8.72 15.33
C LEU A 210 -41.34 -9.52 16.55
N VAL A 211 -40.05 -9.49 16.86
CA VAL A 211 -39.48 -10.05 18.10
C VAL A 211 -38.90 -8.92 18.92
N TYR A 212 -39.28 -8.85 20.19
CA TYR A 212 -38.84 -7.81 21.11
C TYR A 212 -38.41 -8.43 22.44
N ALA A 213 -37.12 -8.34 22.75
CA ALA A 213 -36.56 -8.80 24.01
C ALA A 213 -36.15 -7.63 24.90
N VAL A 214 -36.62 -7.64 26.14
CA VAL A 214 -36.33 -6.64 27.16
C VAL A 214 -36.06 -7.29 28.49
N ASN A 215 -35.15 -6.70 29.25
CA ASN A 215 -35.06 -6.95 30.67
C ASN A 215 -35.68 -5.79 31.47
N SER A 216 -36.46 -6.13 32.49
CA SER A 216 -36.94 -5.19 33.51
C SER A 216 -36.85 -5.78 34.93
N GLY A 217 -35.94 -6.73 35.15
CA GLY A 217 -35.66 -7.42 36.42
C GLY A 217 -34.16 -7.65 36.65
N THR A 218 -33.80 -8.57 37.56
CA THR A 218 -32.40 -8.85 37.94
C THR A 218 -31.75 -10.02 37.19
N GLY A 219 -32.53 -10.88 36.53
CA GLY A 219 -32.01 -11.98 35.69
C GLY A 219 -31.89 -11.56 34.22
N THR A 220 -30.80 -11.92 33.55
CA THR A 220 -30.57 -11.68 32.11
C THR A 220 -31.19 -12.81 31.30
N ASN A 221 -31.84 -12.52 30.17
CA ASN A 221 -32.26 -13.58 29.26
C ASN A 221 -31.02 -14.10 28.50
N ASP A 222 -30.68 -15.36 28.69
CA ASP A 222 -29.47 -15.99 28.15
C ASP A 222 -29.80 -17.19 27.25
N ALA A 223 -28.88 -17.49 26.32
CA ALA A 223 -28.97 -18.66 25.45
C ALA A 223 -30.30 -18.81 24.67
N PHE A 224 -30.97 -17.69 24.36
CA PHE A 224 -32.20 -17.73 23.57
C PHE A 224 -31.88 -18.02 22.10
N VAL A 225 -32.59 -18.99 21.52
CA VAL A 225 -32.37 -19.43 20.14
C VAL A 225 -33.54 -18.99 19.25
N LEU A 226 -33.25 -18.12 18.29
CA LEU A 226 -34.16 -17.73 17.21
C LEU A 226 -33.59 -18.26 15.89
N THR A 227 -34.08 -19.41 15.41
CA THR A 227 -33.48 -20.06 14.23
C THR A 227 -34.44 -20.54 13.15
N GLY A 228 -34.08 -20.35 11.88
CA GLY A 228 -34.88 -20.89 10.76
C GLY A 228 -36.27 -20.27 10.60
N ASN A 229 -36.53 -19.09 11.21
CA ASN A 229 -37.84 -18.46 11.18
C ASN A 229 -38.00 -17.55 9.95
N GLN A 230 -39.27 -17.31 9.58
CA GLN A 230 -39.65 -16.23 8.68
C GLN A 230 -40.21 -15.07 9.50
N LEU A 231 -39.85 -13.85 9.14
CA LEU A 231 -40.27 -12.62 9.80
C LEU A 231 -40.63 -11.61 8.72
N SER A 232 -41.87 -11.11 8.71
CA SER A 232 -42.26 -10.13 7.69
C SER A 232 -43.20 -9.04 8.17
N ASN A 233 -43.05 -7.88 7.56
CA ASN A 233 -43.91 -6.71 7.66
C ASN A 233 -43.97 -6.09 9.07
N PHE A 234 -43.20 -5.02 9.23
CA PHE A 234 -43.09 -4.27 10.47
C PHE A 234 -42.77 -2.80 10.17
N THR A 235 -43.02 -1.92 11.13
CA THR A 235 -42.75 -0.48 10.96
C THR A 235 -41.42 -0.03 11.57
N ARG A 236 -40.78 -0.84 12.43
CA ARG A 236 -39.50 -0.48 13.07
C ARG A 236 -38.45 -1.58 13.01
N THR A 237 -38.64 -2.72 13.69
CA THR A 237 -37.58 -3.74 13.81
C THR A 237 -38.10 -5.16 13.55
N GLY A 238 -37.33 -5.97 12.82
CA GLY A 238 -37.60 -7.41 12.73
C GLY A 238 -37.34 -8.09 14.08
N VAL A 239 -36.08 -8.07 14.52
CA VAL A 239 -35.65 -8.61 15.81
C VAL A 239 -34.97 -7.51 16.61
N GLN A 240 -35.51 -7.15 17.77
CA GLN A 240 -34.89 -6.20 18.69
C GLN A 240 -34.53 -6.90 20.00
N VAL A 241 -33.25 -6.92 20.34
CA VAL A 241 -32.73 -7.38 21.63
C VAL A 241 -32.15 -6.17 22.33
N GLY A 242 -32.91 -5.61 23.28
CA GLY A 242 -32.53 -4.40 24.00
C GLY A 242 -31.67 -4.67 25.24
N ALA A 243 -31.34 -3.61 25.98
CA ALA A 243 -30.48 -3.70 27.16
C ALA A 243 -30.97 -4.71 28.21
N GLY A 244 -30.01 -5.39 28.86
CA GLY A 244 -30.23 -6.32 29.97
C GLY A 244 -30.51 -7.76 29.56
N ASN A 245 -30.37 -8.11 28.28
CA ASN A 245 -30.19 -9.50 27.87
C ASN A 245 -28.71 -9.89 28.04
N GLY A 246 -28.38 -11.17 28.22
CA GLY A 246 -27.00 -11.60 28.47
C GLY A 246 -26.44 -12.49 27.36
N ASP A 247 -25.73 -13.55 27.72
CA ASP A 247 -24.79 -14.25 26.86
C ASP A 247 -25.46 -15.37 26.01
N GLY A 248 -24.76 -15.84 24.98
CA GLY A 248 -25.09 -17.10 24.29
C GLY A 248 -26.29 -17.05 23.33
N TRP A 249 -26.83 -15.86 23.03
CA TRP A 249 -27.92 -15.71 22.07
C TRP A 249 -27.57 -16.25 20.69
N ASN A 250 -28.49 -16.98 20.06
CA ASN A 250 -28.32 -17.50 18.71
C ASN A 250 -29.46 -17.03 17.80
N ILE A 251 -29.19 -16.04 16.97
CA ILE A 251 -30.11 -15.54 15.94
C ILE A 251 -29.57 -16.03 14.59
N SER A 252 -30.08 -17.15 14.09
CA SER A 252 -29.50 -17.77 12.90
C SER A 252 -30.48 -18.28 11.86
N SER A 253 -30.07 -18.32 10.59
CA SER A 253 -30.86 -18.92 9.50
C SER A 253 -32.27 -18.32 9.34
N ASN A 254 -32.54 -17.14 9.89
CA ASN A 254 -33.84 -16.49 9.78
C ASN A 254 -33.94 -15.76 8.45
N SER A 255 -35.18 -15.53 7.99
CA SER A 255 -35.46 -14.68 6.85
C SER A 255 -36.38 -13.53 7.20
N ILE A 256 -35.87 -12.31 7.01
CA ILE A 256 -36.53 -11.06 7.33
C ILE A 256 -36.80 -10.32 6.01
N PHE A 257 -38.06 -10.17 5.64
CA PHE A 257 -38.46 -9.59 4.35
C PHE A 257 -39.70 -8.70 4.50
N TYR A 258 -40.02 -7.94 3.46
CA TYR A 258 -41.19 -7.04 3.50
C TYR A 258 -42.05 -7.24 2.26
N ASN A 259 -43.28 -7.68 2.44
CA ASN A 259 -44.22 -8.02 1.36
C ASN A 259 -45.65 -7.51 1.58
N ALA A 260 -45.85 -6.55 2.50
CA ALA A 260 -47.12 -5.86 2.64
C ALA A 260 -47.43 -5.07 1.35
N SER A 261 -48.72 -4.88 1.07
CA SER A 261 -49.16 -4.16 -0.14
C SER A 261 -48.87 -2.65 -0.09
N SER A 262 -48.56 -2.10 1.08
CA SER A 262 -48.12 -0.71 1.27
C SER A 262 -46.60 -0.63 1.34
N THR A 263 -45.98 0.39 0.75
CA THR A 263 -44.53 0.64 0.92
C THR A 263 -44.24 1.29 2.27
N PRO A 264 -43.20 0.85 3.00
CA PRO A 264 -42.81 1.47 4.26
C PRO A 264 -42.20 2.87 4.03
N THR A 265 -42.41 3.76 5.01
CA THR A 265 -41.91 5.14 5.02
C THR A 265 -41.12 5.49 6.29
N THR A 266 -41.07 4.57 7.24
CA THR A 266 -40.37 4.73 8.54
C THR A 266 -38.95 4.17 8.47
N ALA A 267 -38.14 4.51 9.47
CA ALA A 267 -36.85 3.85 9.68
C ALA A 267 -37.07 2.35 9.98
N GLN A 268 -36.29 1.48 9.36
CA GLN A 268 -36.43 0.03 9.54
C GLN A 268 -35.08 -0.61 9.86
N THR A 269 -35.08 -1.54 10.82
CA THR A 269 -33.91 -2.37 11.17
C THR A 269 -34.28 -3.85 11.05
N GLY A 270 -33.45 -4.65 10.38
CA GLY A 270 -33.67 -6.10 10.31
C GLY A 270 -33.44 -6.76 11.66
N ILE A 271 -32.21 -6.71 12.15
CA ILE A 271 -31.78 -7.20 13.46
C ILE A 271 -31.08 -6.07 14.21
N ASP A 272 -31.60 -5.71 15.37
CA ASP A 272 -31.00 -4.77 16.32
C ASP A 272 -30.61 -5.52 17.59
N PHE A 273 -29.35 -5.94 17.68
CA PHE A 273 -28.82 -6.70 18.82
C PHE A 273 -27.98 -5.77 19.71
N ALA A 274 -28.64 -5.16 20.70
CA ALA A 274 -28.07 -4.21 21.64
C ALA A 274 -28.37 -4.60 23.11
N PRO A 275 -27.96 -5.82 23.54
CA PRO A 275 -28.16 -6.30 24.91
C PRO A 275 -27.39 -5.50 25.98
N GLY A 276 -26.37 -4.73 25.58
CA GLY A 276 -25.49 -3.99 26.46
C GLY A 276 -24.08 -4.59 26.49
N THR A 277 -23.16 -3.91 27.18
CA THR A 277 -21.73 -4.26 27.18
C THR A 277 -21.39 -5.53 27.96
N GLY A 278 -22.28 -5.98 28.85
CA GLY A 278 -22.11 -7.21 29.62
C GLY A 278 -22.35 -8.48 28.81
N ALA A 279 -23.04 -8.41 27.68
CA ALA A 279 -23.38 -9.56 26.85
C ALA A 279 -22.28 -9.92 25.85
N ASN A 280 -21.98 -11.20 25.73
CA ASN A 280 -20.94 -11.81 24.91
C ASN A 280 -21.41 -13.16 24.35
N ASP A 281 -20.57 -13.82 23.54
CA ASP A 281 -20.84 -15.15 22.97
C ASP A 281 -22.14 -15.21 22.15
N ALA A 282 -22.56 -14.08 21.58
CA ALA A 282 -23.74 -14.02 20.71
C ALA A 282 -23.37 -14.47 19.29
N THR A 283 -24.25 -15.27 18.69
CA THR A 283 -24.16 -15.72 17.30
C THR A 283 -25.28 -15.09 16.48
N VAL A 284 -24.94 -14.24 15.52
CA VAL A 284 -25.85 -13.74 14.48
C VAL A 284 -25.38 -14.29 13.13
N ALA A 285 -25.97 -15.41 12.69
CA ALA A 285 -25.41 -16.20 11.61
C ALA A 285 -26.39 -16.62 10.51
N ASN A 286 -25.99 -16.58 9.24
CA ASN A 286 -26.76 -17.09 8.11
C ASN A 286 -28.18 -16.50 7.96
N ASN A 287 -28.44 -15.31 8.50
CA ASN A 287 -29.73 -14.65 8.32
C ASN A 287 -29.81 -13.99 6.94
N SER A 288 -30.99 -13.98 6.34
CA SER A 288 -31.28 -13.27 5.09
C SER A 288 -32.21 -12.08 5.36
N ILE A 289 -31.80 -10.88 4.95
CA ILE A 289 -32.53 -9.63 5.20
C ILE A 289 -32.74 -8.92 3.87
N GLY A 290 -33.99 -8.71 3.51
CA GLY A 290 -34.40 -8.00 2.30
C GLY A 290 -35.38 -8.77 1.43
N GLY A 291 -35.68 -8.24 0.25
CA GLY A 291 -36.65 -8.83 -0.69
C GLY A 291 -38.11 -8.79 -0.21
N GLN A 292 -38.98 -9.40 -1.02
CA GLN A 292 -40.42 -9.58 -0.77
C GLN A 292 -40.79 -11.05 -0.45
N ALA A 293 -39.79 -11.92 -0.36
CA ALA A 293 -39.96 -13.32 0.00
C ALA A 293 -38.75 -13.82 0.80
N ALA A 294 -38.93 -14.99 1.44
CA ALA A 294 -37.87 -15.61 2.23
C ALA A 294 -36.58 -15.85 1.41
N GLY A 295 -35.43 -15.81 2.08
CA GLY A 295 -34.10 -15.90 1.46
C GLY A 295 -33.61 -14.60 0.83
N ALA A 296 -34.24 -13.46 1.15
CA ALA A 296 -34.03 -12.19 0.45
C ALA A 296 -34.30 -12.29 -1.07
N THR A 297 -35.35 -13.02 -1.44
CA THR A 297 -35.76 -13.27 -2.84
C THR A 297 -37.03 -12.49 -3.21
N GLY A 298 -37.52 -12.68 -4.45
CA GLY A 298 -38.67 -11.96 -4.97
C GLY A 298 -38.32 -10.53 -5.44
N GLY A 299 -39.29 -9.62 -5.39
CA GLY A 299 -39.06 -8.20 -5.66
C GLY A 299 -38.25 -7.52 -4.54
N ALA A 300 -37.77 -6.30 -4.79
CA ALA A 300 -37.02 -5.54 -3.78
C ALA A 300 -37.93 -5.10 -2.62
N TRP A 301 -37.37 -5.11 -1.40
CA TRP A 301 -37.92 -4.35 -0.29
C TRP A 301 -37.64 -2.86 -0.56
N VAL A 302 -38.64 -2.17 -1.08
CA VAL A 302 -38.56 -0.73 -1.39
C VAL A 302 -39.10 0.07 -0.22
N ASN A 303 -38.23 0.87 0.42
CA ASN A 303 -38.64 1.88 1.39
C ASN A 303 -38.59 3.26 0.72
N THR A 304 -39.71 3.97 0.77
CA THR A 304 -39.90 5.27 0.11
C THR A 304 -39.76 6.44 1.10
N GLY A 305 -39.42 6.16 2.36
CA GLY A 305 -39.15 7.17 3.38
C GLY A 305 -37.76 7.81 3.24
N GLY A 306 -37.61 9.02 3.79
CA GLY A 306 -36.32 9.70 3.94
C GLY A 306 -35.46 9.19 5.11
N GLN A 307 -35.81 8.03 5.69
CA GLN A 307 -35.22 7.51 6.93
C GLN A 307 -34.12 6.48 6.68
N SER A 308 -33.39 6.11 7.74
CA SER A 308 -32.33 5.11 7.66
C SER A 308 -32.87 3.69 7.57
N PHE A 309 -32.09 2.82 6.92
CA PHE A 309 -32.28 1.38 6.97
C PHE A 309 -31.03 0.72 7.53
N ARG A 310 -31.23 -0.21 8.46
CA ARG A 310 -30.14 -1.00 9.04
C ARG A 310 -30.41 -2.49 8.86
N GLY A 311 -29.48 -3.24 8.28
CA GLY A 311 -29.61 -4.69 8.14
C GLY A 311 -29.43 -5.35 9.50
N ILE A 312 -28.19 -5.39 9.97
CA ILE A 312 -27.78 -5.95 11.27
C ILE A 312 -27.04 -4.86 12.05
N VAL A 313 -27.40 -4.68 13.32
CA VAL A 313 -26.68 -3.86 14.28
C VAL A 313 -26.23 -4.74 15.44
N MET A 314 -24.95 -4.65 15.78
CA MET A 314 -24.37 -5.29 16.95
C MET A 314 -23.82 -4.23 17.91
N SER A 315 -24.26 -4.28 19.16
CA SER A 315 -23.80 -3.41 20.23
C SER A 315 -23.60 -4.20 21.53
N CYS A 316 -22.65 -5.14 21.49
CA CYS A 316 -22.35 -6.09 22.57
C CYS A 316 -20.88 -6.54 22.53
N GLY A 317 -20.37 -7.09 23.63
CA GLY A 317 -19.03 -7.66 23.71
C GLY A 317 -18.02 -6.81 24.48
N GLY A 318 -18.21 -6.68 25.80
CA GLY A 318 -17.20 -6.09 26.67
C GLY A 318 -16.04 -7.03 27.01
N SER A 319 -16.21 -8.35 26.79
CA SER A 319 -15.20 -9.37 27.08
C SER A 319 -14.11 -9.43 26.01
N THR A 320 -12.88 -9.68 26.45
CA THR A 320 -11.74 -10.01 25.58
C THR A 320 -11.59 -11.51 25.34
N ALA A 321 -12.28 -12.35 26.13
CA ALA A 321 -12.18 -13.81 26.10
C ALA A 321 -13.32 -14.49 25.32
N LEU A 322 -14.52 -13.89 25.34
CA LEU A 322 -15.69 -14.36 24.60
C LEU A 322 -15.97 -13.42 23.44
N THR A 323 -16.21 -13.99 22.26
CA THR A 323 -16.36 -13.25 21.01
C THR A 323 -17.78 -13.36 20.50
N ASN A 324 -18.32 -12.25 19.97
CA ASN A 324 -19.59 -12.30 19.26
C ASN A 324 -19.32 -12.61 17.78
N GLU A 325 -20.07 -13.54 17.20
CA GLU A 325 -19.95 -13.96 15.82
C GLU A 325 -21.05 -13.35 14.96
N VAL A 326 -20.65 -12.67 13.89
CA VAL A 326 -21.56 -12.15 12.86
C VAL A 326 -21.14 -12.78 11.55
N THR A 327 -21.73 -13.93 11.18
CA THR A 327 -21.18 -14.75 10.09
C THR A 327 -22.20 -15.19 9.04
N GLY A 328 -21.81 -15.21 7.77
CA GLY A 328 -22.64 -15.77 6.70
C GLY A 328 -23.96 -15.06 6.43
N ASN A 329 -24.20 -13.87 6.99
CA ASN A 329 -25.45 -13.15 6.80
C ASN A 329 -25.53 -12.54 5.40
N LEU A 330 -26.74 -12.47 4.86
CA LEU A 330 -27.06 -11.87 3.56
C LEU A 330 -27.98 -10.66 3.75
N VAL A 331 -27.52 -9.47 3.37
CA VAL A 331 -28.36 -8.29 3.21
C VAL A 331 -28.49 -8.00 1.72
N SER A 332 -29.67 -8.24 1.15
CA SER A 332 -29.85 -8.15 -0.30
C SER A 332 -31.25 -7.75 -0.74
N ASN A 333 -31.38 -7.17 -1.93
CA ASN A 333 -32.67 -6.74 -2.50
C ASN A 333 -33.41 -5.73 -1.61
N VAL A 334 -32.69 -4.70 -1.17
CA VAL A 334 -33.23 -3.56 -0.39
C VAL A 334 -32.97 -2.27 -1.17
N SER A 335 -34.00 -1.44 -1.32
CA SER A 335 -33.89 -0.16 -2.04
C SER A 335 -34.49 0.99 -1.24
N LEU A 336 -33.68 2.00 -0.92
CA LEU A 336 -34.14 3.29 -0.40
C LEU A 336 -34.32 4.26 -1.55
N THR A 337 -35.54 4.77 -1.70
CA THR A 337 -35.95 5.62 -2.84
C THR A 337 -36.45 7.01 -2.42
N GLY A 338 -36.50 7.29 -1.11
CA GLY A 338 -36.91 8.59 -0.60
C GLY A 338 -35.93 9.71 -0.97
N THR A 339 -36.44 10.90 -1.26
CA THR A 339 -35.60 12.09 -1.43
C THR A 339 -34.95 12.47 -0.10
N GLY A 340 -33.63 12.66 -0.07
CA GLY A 340 -32.91 12.95 1.17
C GLY A 340 -32.83 11.76 2.13
N SER A 341 -33.01 10.52 1.64
CA SER A 341 -32.81 9.33 2.47
C SER A 341 -31.45 9.35 3.18
N ALA A 342 -31.49 9.08 4.48
CA ALA A 342 -30.31 8.90 5.32
C ALA A 342 -29.50 7.64 4.91
N ALA A 343 -28.59 7.19 5.77
CA ALA A 343 -27.73 6.05 5.46
C ALA A 343 -28.52 4.71 5.36
N LEU A 344 -28.19 3.93 4.33
CA LEU A 344 -28.38 2.48 4.34
C LEU A 344 -27.13 1.86 4.93
N THR A 345 -27.26 1.15 6.05
CA THR A 345 -26.17 0.41 6.70
C THR A 345 -26.50 -1.07 6.74
N ALA A 346 -25.83 -1.89 5.92
CA ALA A 346 -26.09 -3.32 5.90
C ALA A 346 -25.66 -3.99 7.21
N ILE A 347 -24.45 -3.69 7.69
CA ILE A 347 -23.93 -4.18 8.97
C ILE A 347 -23.30 -3.01 9.73
N GLY A 348 -23.77 -2.77 10.96
CA GLY A 348 -23.22 -1.78 11.88
C GLY A 348 -22.69 -2.45 13.14
N ILE A 349 -21.42 -2.18 13.47
CA ILE A 349 -20.79 -2.64 14.71
C ILE A 349 -20.60 -1.42 15.61
N ASP A 350 -21.57 -1.20 16.50
CA ASP A 350 -21.70 0.00 17.31
C ASP A 350 -21.09 -0.15 18.72
N GLY A 351 -20.84 -1.39 19.18
CA GLY A 351 -20.28 -1.64 20.50
C GLY A 351 -19.62 -3.02 20.63
N GLY A 352 -18.62 -3.08 21.51
CA GLY A 352 -17.88 -4.28 21.90
C GLY A 352 -17.09 -4.99 20.78
N ARG A 353 -16.57 -6.19 21.08
CA ARG A 353 -15.81 -7.02 20.14
C ARG A 353 -16.72 -7.95 19.33
N ASN A 354 -16.67 -7.81 18.01
CA ASN A 354 -17.44 -8.62 17.07
C ASN A 354 -16.56 -9.14 15.94
N GLU A 355 -16.71 -10.42 15.61
CA GLU A 355 -15.96 -11.10 14.55
C GLU A 355 -16.87 -11.37 13.35
N LEU A 356 -16.51 -10.81 12.20
CA LEU A 356 -17.28 -10.83 10.98
C LEU A 356 -16.59 -11.70 9.94
N THR A 357 -17.29 -12.73 9.47
CA THR A 357 -16.82 -13.63 8.42
C THR A 357 -17.92 -13.93 7.41
N SER A 358 -17.59 -14.00 6.12
CA SER A 358 -18.51 -14.46 5.06
C SER A 358 -19.86 -13.73 4.93
N ASN A 359 -20.00 -12.51 5.46
CA ASN A 359 -21.22 -11.72 5.27
C ASN A 359 -21.27 -11.14 3.86
N THR A 360 -22.46 -11.15 3.25
CA THR A 360 -22.68 -10.72 1.87
C THR A 360 -23.68 -9.56 1.82
N VAL A 361 -23.31 -8.51 1.10
CA VAL A 361 -24.18 -7.37 0.77
C VAL A 361 -24.32 -7.31 -0.74
N ALA A 362 -25.54 -7.44 -1.27
CA ALA A 362 -25.78 -7.55 -2.72
C ALA A 362 -27.08 -6.83 -3.13
N SER A 363 -27.18 -6.35 -4.37
CA SER A 363 -28.44 -5.78 -4.90
C SER A 363 -29.12 -4.77 -3.96
N VAL A 364 -28.33 -3.87 -3.37
CA VAL A 364 -28.79 -2.80 -2.48
C VAL A 364 -28.61 -1.45 -3.15
N SER A 365 -29.59 -0.55 -2.99
CA SER A 365 -29.54 0.79 -3.56
C SER A 365 -30.04 1.85 -2.58
N ASN A 366 -29.43 3.03 -2.63
CA ASN A 366 -29.88 4.23 -1.93
C ASN A 366 -29.79 5.40 -2.91
N THR A 367 -30.93 5.96 -3.29
CA THR A 367 -30.98 7.15 -4.17
C THR A 367 -30.81 8.46 -3.41
N GLY A 368 -30.71 8.40 -2.07
CA GLY A 368 -30.39 9.54 -1.21
C GLY A 368 -28.91 9.94 -1.26
N THR A 369 -28.54 10.95 -0.47
CA THR A 369 -27.18 11.53 -0.45
C THR A 369 -26.18 10.74 0.39
N SER A 370 -26.63 9.77 1.20
CA SER A 370 -25.80 9.08 2.20
C SER A 370 -25.21 7.74 1.73
N GLY A 371 -25.40 7.34 0.47
CA GLY A 371 -24.80 6.13 -0.11
C GLY A 371 -25.26 4.80 0.53
N VAL A 372 -24.55 3.71 0.20
CA VAL A 372 -24.81 2.34 0.67
C VAL A 372 -23.60 1.83 1.46
N ASN A 373 -23.72 1.79 2.79
CA ASN A 373 -22.66 1.27 3.67
C ASN A 373 -22.79 -0.25 3.81
N SER A 374 -21.83 -1.00 3.27
CA SER A 374 -21.74 -2.45 3.48
C SER A 374 -21.32 -2.78 4.90
N LEU A 375 -20.47 -1.95 5.49
CA LEU A 375 -20.00 -2.07 6.88
C LEU A 375 -19.74 -0.69 7.47
N VAL A 376 -20.23 -0.46 8.69
CA VAL A 376 -19.78 0.66 9.53
C VAL A 376 -19.23 0.12 10.84
N SER A 377 -17.98 0.45 11.15
CA SER A 377 -17.28 0.05 12.38
C SER A 377 -17.09 1.23 13.32
N ARG A 378 -17.61 1.09 14.55
CA ARG A 378 -17.46 2.05 15.66
C ARG A 378 -16.85 1.42 16.91
N ALA A 379 -16.53 0.13 16.87
CA ALA A 379 -16.02 -0.65 17.98
C ALA A 379 -15.00 -1.69 17.49
N THR A 380 -14.50 -2.52 18.39
CA THR A 380 -13.53 -3.57 18.03
C THR A 380 -14.15 -4.55 17.05
N THR A 381 -13.70 -4.49 15.79
CA THR A 381 -14.25 -5.25 14.68
C THR A 381 -13.17 -6.12 14.09
N VAL A 382 -13.34 -7.44 14.15
CA VAL A 382 -12.41 -8.39 13.56
C VAL A 382 -13.00 -8.90 12.25
N LEU A 383 -12.29 -8.75 11.15
CA LEU A 383 -12.68 -9.22 9.83
C LEU A 383 -11.77 -10.38 9.42
N GLY A 384 -12.30 -11.33 8.66
CA GLY A 384 -11.48 -12.20 7.81
C GLY A 384 -10.79 -11.40 6.69
N SER A 385 -10.51 -12.03 5.54
CA SER A 385 -10.25 -11.22 4.34
C SER A 385 -11.54 -10.49 3.94
N PHE A 386 -11.45 -9.21 3.61
CA PHE A 386 -12.60 -8.37 3.34
C PHE A 386 -12.44 -7.62 2.01
N SER A 387 -13.54 -7.49 1.26
CA SER A 387 -13.59 -6.71 0.02
C SER A 387 -14.71 -5.70 0.06
N VAL A 388 -14.36 -4.44 -0.20
CA VAL A 388 -15.33 -3.38 -0.50
C VAL A 388 -15.53 -3.38 -2.01
N ALA A 389 -16.67 -3.89 -2.48
CA ALA A 389 -16.94 -3.99 -3.91
C ALA A 389 -17.26 -2.61 -4.53
N SER A 390 -17.16 -2.49 -5.85
CA SER A 390 -17.59 -1.29 -6.58
C SER A 390 -19.04 -0.95 -6.25
N GLY A 391 -19.31 0.33 -5.96
CA GLY A 391 -20.63 0.82 -5.54
C GLY A 391 -20.96 0.61 -4.06
N GLN A 392 -20.07 -0.02 -3.28
CA GLN A 392 -20.21 -0.18 -1.83
C GLN A 392 -19.31 0.80 -1.07
N LEU A 393 -19.69 1.09 0.17
CA LEU A 393 -18.96 1.93 1.10
C LEU A 393 -18.66 1.16 2.39
N MET A 394 -17.40 1.19 2.83
CA MET A 394 -16.99 0.82 4.18
C MET A 394 -16.60 2.07 4.96
N VAL A 395 -17.08 2.19 6.21
CA VAL A 395 -16.75 3.31 7.10
C VAL A 395 -16.13 2.78 8.39
N VAL A 396 -15.01 3.36 8.80
CA VAL A 396 -14.40 3.16 10.12
C VAL A 396 -14.39 4.49 10.84
N GLU A 397 -15.17 4.59 11.92
CA GLU A 397 -15.38 5.85 12.66
C GLU A 397 -14.65 5.85 14.02
N SER A 398 -14.57 4.70 14.69
CA SER A 398 -13.92 4.56 16.00
C SER A 398 -13.60 3.09 16.32
N GLY A 399 -12.88 2.87 17.43
CA GLY A 399 -12.46 1.54 17.84
C GLY A 399 -11.28 1.02 17.03
N LEU A 400 -11.04 -0.30 17.11
CA LEU A 400 -9.99 -0.98 16.36
C LEU A 400 -10.63 -1.93 15.35
N THR A 401 -10.36 -1.72 14.06
CA THR A 401 -10.70 -2.68 13.00
C THR A 401 -9.49 -3.56 12.68
N VAL A 402 -9.58 -4.87 12.91
CA VAL A 402 -8.52 -5.84 12.59
C VAL A 402 -8.96 -6.68 11.40
N VAL A 403 -8.21 -6.66 10.31
CA VAL A 403 -8.37 -7.54 9.15
C VAL A 403 -7.34 -8.66 9.24
N LEU A 404 -7.78 -9.89 9.54
CA LEU A 404 -6.92 -11.07 9.71
C LEU A 404 -6.35 -11.61 8.39
N GLY A 405 -6.70 -11.01 7.25
CA GLY A 405 -6.15 -11.33 5.95
C GLY A 405 -6.00 -10.09 5.07
N ASN A 406 -6.40 -10.20 3.80
CA ASN A 406 -6.29 -9.10 2.84
C ASN A 406 -7.50 -8.15 2.95
N LEU A 407 -7.25 -6.86 2.82
CA LEU A 407 -8.29 -5.84 2.59
C LEU A 407 -8.19 -5.34 1.15
N THR A 408 -9.24 -5.56 0.36
CA THR A 408 -9.33 -5.07 -1.03
C THR A 408 -10.43 -4.02 -1.14
N ASN A 409 -10.11 -2.84 -1.64
CA ASN A 409 -11.07 -1.76 -1.87
C ASN A 409 -11.20 -1.46 -3.38
N ALA A 410 -12.36 -1.79 -3.94
CA ALA A 410 -12.79 -1.37 -5.28
C ALA A 410 -13.96 -0.37 -5.23
N GLY A 411 -14.52 -0.12 -4.04
CA GLY A 411 -15.58 0.85 -3.78
C GLY A 411 -15.03 2.10 -3.09
N ILE A 412 -15.66 2.48 -1.98
CA ILE A 412 -15.23 3.60 -1.14
C ILE A 412 -14.89 3.10 0.26
N LEU A 413 -13.71 3.46 0.76
CA LEU A 413 -13.30 3.23 2.14
C LEU A 413 -13.09 4.59 2.81
N ASN A 414 -13.97 4.93 3.75
CA ASN A 414 -13.86 6.15 4.55
C ASN A 414 -13.33 5.80 5.94
N HIS A 415 -12.09 6.17 6.21
CA HIS A 415 -11.45 6.02 7.51
C HIS A 415 -11.47 7.37 8.21
N THR A 416 -12.53 7.58 8.99
CA THR A 416 -12.84 8.86 9.63
C THR A 416 -12.48 8.89 11.11
N GLY A 417 -11.93 7.80 11.64
CA GLY A 417 -11.42 7.67 13.00
C GLY A 417 -11.15 6.20 13.34
N GLY A 418 -10.77 5.92 14.59
CA GLY A 418 -10.34 4.57 15.01
C GLY A 418 -9.07 4.10 14.30
N ASP A 419 -8.49 3.00 14.74
CA ASP A 419 -7.30 2.42 14.11
C ASP A 419 -7.67 1.20 13.27
N MET A 420 -6.90 0.95 12.21
CA MET A 420 -7.05 -0.23 11.37
C MET A 420 -5.75 -1.02 11.34
N LEU A 421 -5.82 -2.32 11.61
CA LEU A 421 -4.72 -3.27 11.48
C LEU A 421 -5.03 -4.27 10.37
N ILE A 422 -4.19 -4.36 9.35
CA ILE A 422 -4.30 -5.31 8.25
C ILE A 422 -3.13 -6.28 8.32
N THR A 423 -3.40 -7.55 8.63
CA THR A 423 -2.34 -8.58 8.76
C THR A 423 -1.85 -9.08 7.40
N GLY A 424 -2.68 -8.97 6.34
CA GLY A 424 -2.33 -9.27 4.96
C GLY A 424 -2.04 -8.03 4.11
N ASN A 425 -2.33 -8.13 2.82
CA ASN A 425 -2.14 -7.03 1.86
C ASN A 425 -3.30 -6.03 1.93
N PHE A 426 -2.98 -4.74 1.77
CA PHE A 426 -3.96 -3.70 1.48
C PHE A 426 -3.89 -3.36 -0.02
N THR A 427 -5.00 -3.55 -0.73
CA THR A 427 -5.12 -3.24 -2.16
C THR A 427 -6.25 -2.24 -2.39
N ASN A 428 -5.93 -1.04 -2.87
CA ASN A 428 -6.89 -0.01 -3.23
C ASN A 428 -6.91 0.22 -4.75
N SER A 429 -8.10 0.08 -5.35
CA SER A 429 -8.42 0.41 -6.74
C SER A 429 -9.61 1.37 -6.85
N GLY A 430 -10.34 1.59 -5.77
CA GLY A 430 -11.41 2.59 -5.64
C GLY A 430 -10.94 3.87 -4.95
N THR A 431 -11.77 4.40 -4.05
CA THR A 431 -11.46 5.60 -3.24
C THR A 431 -11.15 5.21 -1.80
N PHE A 432 -10.01 5.61 -1.29
CA PHE A 432 -9.64 5.52 0.11
C PHE A 432 -9.44 6.93 0.68
N ALA A 433 -10.26 7.32 1.65
CA ALA A 433 -10.16 8.60 2.34
C ALA A 433 -9.79 8.38 3.82
N GLN A 434 -8.55 8.73 4.17
CA GLN A 434 -8.04 8.69 5.54
C GLN A 434 -8.07 10.09 6.16
N THR A 435 -9.17 10.40 6.82
CA THR A 435 -9.38 11.71 7.46
C THR A 435 -8.76 11.76 8.86
N LEU A 436 -8.89 10.66 9.63
CA LEU A 436 -8.35 10.45 10.98
C LEU A 436 -7.97 8.97 11.14
N GLY A 437 -7.26 8.65 12.24
CA GLY A 437 -6.92 7.27 12.61
C GLY A 437 -5.71 6.69 11.86
N ASP A 438 -5.04 5.73 12.47
CA ASP A 438 -3.85 5.10 11.89
C ASP A 438 -4.20 3.80 11.16
N ILE A 439 -3.51 3.54 10.04
CA ILE A 439 -3.60 2.27 9.30
C ILE A 439 -2.26 1.54 9.37
N GLU A 440 -2.26 0.40 10.05
CA GLU A 440 -1.13 -0.52 10.15
C GLU A 440 -1.26 -1.64 9.11
N ILE A 441 -0.20 -1.88 8.33
CA ILE A 441 -0.18 -2.85 7.24
C ILE A 441 1.04 -3.78 7.40
N LYS A 442 0.76 -5.08 7.55
CA LYS A 442 1.80 -6.13 7.64
C LYS A 442 2.18 -6.74 6.29
N GLY A 443 1.27 -6.77 5.32
CA GLY A 443 1.52 -7.20 3.95
C GLY A 443 1.88 -6.05 3.00
N ASN A 444 1.69 -6.25 1.71
CA ASN A 444 1.96 -5.23 0.69
C ASN A 444 0.88 -4.14 0.67
N MET A 445 1.29 -2.90 0.39
CA MET A 445 0.40 -1.78 0.11
C MET A 445 0.39 -1.48 -1.39
N VAL A 446 -0.72 -1.83 -2.06
CA VAL A 446 -0.93 -1.57 -3.48
C VAL A 446 -2.05 -0.54 -3.65
N ASN A 447 -1.75 0.62 -4.23
CA ASN A 447 -2.71 1.66 -4.51
C ASN A 447 -2.66 2.04 -6.00
N SER A 448 -3.74 1.73 -6.69
CA SER A 448 -4.02 2.11 -8.09
C SER A 448 -5.23 3.03 -8.22
N GLY A 449 -5.95 3.25 -7.10
CA GLY A 449 -7.12 4.14 -7.01
C GLY A 449 -6.79 5.51 -6.42
N GLN A 450 -7.83 6.21 -5.98
CA GLN A 450 -7.71 7.48 -5.27
C GLN A 450 -7.37 7.22 -3.81
N PHE A 451 -6.34 7.90 -3.29
CA PHE A 451 -6.00 7.93 -1.88
C PHE A 451 -5.85 9.38 -1.43
N THR A 452 -6.69 9.81 -0.49
CA THR A 452 -6.62 11.13 0.14
C THR A 452 -6.35 10.98 1.63
N CYS A 453 -5.38 11.71 2.15
CA CYS A 453 -4.95 11.64 3.55
C CYS A 453 -4.92 13.05 4.18
N SER A 454 -5.41 13.20 5.41
CA SER A 454 -5.46 14.50 6.09
C SER A 454 -4.69 14.58 7.41
N THR A 455 -4.64 13.50 8.21
CA THR A 455 -3.92 13.51 9.51
C THR A 455 -3.29 12.17 9.90
N GLY A 456 -3.94 11.04 9.55
CA GLY A 456 -3.56 9.70 9.98
C GLY A 456 -2.19 9.22 9.47
N LYS A 457 -1.61 8.22 10.16
CA LYS A 457 -0.39 7.53 9.73
C LYS A 457 -0.69 6.31 8.87
N VAL A 458 0.19 6.05 7.91
CA VAL A 458 0.36 4.73 7.31
C VAL A 458 1.58 4.08 7.95
N ILE A 459 1.39 2.95 8.65
CA ILE A 459 2.42 2.25 9.42
C ILE A 459 2.73 0.90 8.76
N LEU A 460 3.99 0.67 8.40
CA LEU A 460 4.46 -0.54 7.75
C LEU A 460 5.17 -1.44 8.77
N THR A 461 4.53 -2.53 9.18
CA THR A 461 5.00 -3.40 10.29
C THR A 461 5.31 -4.84 9.88
N GLY A 462 5.33 -5.13 8.58
CA GLY A 462 5.63 -6.47 8.07
C GLY A 462 7.01 -6.97 8.50
N ASN A 463 7.14 -8.26 8.83
CA ASN A 463 8.39 -8.87 9.30
C ASN A 463 9.43 -9.14 8.19
N GLY A 464 9.14 -8.79 6.95
CA GLY A 464 10.00 -9.04 5.80
C GLY A 464 9.82 -7.97 4.72
N PRO A 465 10.24 -8.28 3.47
CA PRO A 465 10.05 -7.36 2.36
C PRO A 465 8.58 -6.99 2.15
N GLN A 466 8.31 -5.70 1.95
CA GLN A 466 6.98 -5.20 1.56
C GLN A 466 7.12 -4.34 0.31
N THR A 467 6.16 -4.39 -0.60
CA THR A 467 6.00 -3.38 -1.65
C THR A 467 5.04 -2.30 -1.17
N VAL A 468 5.42 -1.04 -1.40
CA VAL A 468 4.67 0.14 -0.99
C VAL A 468 4.41 0.99 -2.23
N SER A 469 3.19 1.44 -2.41
CA SER A 469 2.85 2.27 -3.56
C SER A 469 3.43 3.67 -3.45
N GLY A 470 3.62 4.32 -4.59
CA GLY A 470 3.80 5.77 -4.61
C GLY A 470 2.49 6.49 -4.31
N GLY A 471 2.52 7.83 -4.31
CA GLY A 471 1.38 8.69 -4.08
C GLY A 471 1.58 9.62 -2.90
N LEU A 472 0.46 10.14 -2.37
CA LEU A 472 0.46 11.10 -1.28
C LEU A 472 0.26 10.39 0.06
N TYR A 473 1.03 10.81 1.05
CA TYR A 473 0.95 10.35 2.43
C TYR A 473 0.94 11.57 3.36
N PHE A 474 0.18 11.51 4.44
CA PHE A 474 0.26 12.57 5.46
C PHE A 474 1.41 12.28 6.42
N ASN A 475 1.36 11.13 7.09
CA ASN A 475 2.46 10.55 7.84
C ASN A 475 2.78 9.14 7.34
N LEU A 476 4.07 8.81 7.25
CA LEU A 476 4.56 7.48 6.89
C LEU A 476 5.49 6.95 7.98
N GLU A 477 5.22 5.76 8.48
CA GLU A 477 6.04 5.11 9.52
C GLU A 477 6.51 3.74 9.06
N VAL A 478 7.80 3.46 9.20
CA VAL A 478 8.39 2.13 8.97
C VAL A 478 8.81 1.56 10.31
N ASN A 479 8.06 0.55 10.75
CA ASN A 479 8.18 -0.05 12.07
C ASN A 479 8.10 -1.58 11.99
N GLY A 480 8.75 -2.14 10.97
CA GLY A 480 8.83 -3.57 10.71
C GLY A 480 10.13 -3.90 9.99
N PRO A 481 10.84 -4.96 10.40
CA PRO A 481 12.18 -5.25 9.87
C PRO A 481 12.16 -5.54 8.36
N GLY A 482 13.35 -5.54 7.75
CA GLY A 482 13.52 -5.78 6.32
C GLY A 482 13.24 -4.54 5.45
N THR A 483 13.26 -4.74 4.14
CA THR A 483 13.17 -3.64 3.17
C THR A 483 11.74 -3.42 2.66
N LYS A 484 11.24 -2.18 2.80
CA LYS A 484 9.99 -1.69 2.24
C LYS A 484 10.32 -0.97 0.95
N THR A 485 9.86 -1.47 -0.20
CA THR A 485 10.27 -0.96 -1.51
C THR A 485 9.17 -0.14 -2.15
N LEU A 486 9.44 1.13 -2.46
CA LEU A 486 8.54 1.97 -3.22
C LEU A 486 8.38 1.45 -4.66
N THR A 487 7.16 1.50 -5.15
CA THR A 487 6.80 1.13 -6.53
C THR A 487 6.38 2.33 -7.39
N GLY A 488 6.46 3.53 -6.82
CA GLY A 488 6.23 4.83 -7.48
C GLY A 488 6.80 5.97 -6.62
N ASN A 489 6.82 7.20 -7.16
CA ASN A 489 7.20 8.38 -6.37
C ASN A 489 6.21 8.59 -5.23
N ALA A 490 6.71 8.88 -4.04
CA ALA A 490 5.90 9.18 -2.87
C ALA A 490 6.17 10.60 -2.38
N THR A 491 5.13 11.32 -1.97
CA THR A 491 5.24 12.63 -1.33
C THR A 491 4.60 12.59 0.04
N VAL A 492 5.31 13.09 1.04
CA VAL A 492 4.87 13.09 2.45
C VAL A 492 4.66 14.51 2.94
N TYR A 493 3.50 14.80 3.52
CA TYR A 493 3.12 16.14 3.95
C TYR A 493 3.65 16.54 5.33
N ASN A 494 3.69 15.62 6.29
CA ASN A 494 3.98 15.95 7.70
C ASN A 494 5.20 15.20 8.28
N GLY A 495 5.33 13.89 8.11
CA GLY A 495 6.44 13.20 8.74
C GLY A 495 6.71 11.79 8.24
N VAL A 496 8.01 11.45 8.20
CA VAL A 496 8.50 10.11 7.95
C VAL A 496 9.28 9.63 9.17
N GLN A 497 8.82 8.55 9.79
CA GLN A 497 9.47 7.95 10.97
C GLN A 497 10.04 6.58 10.63
N MET A 498 11.35 6.43 10.74
CA MET A 498 12.05 5.17 10.53
C MET A 498 12.42 4.58 11.91
N LEU A 499 11.62 3.61 12.38
CA LEU A 499 11.79 3.00 13.70
C LEU A 499 12.43 1.61 13.64
N ASN A 500 12.06 0.82 12.62
CA ASN A 500 12.64 -0.50 12.38
C ASN A 500 12.47 -0.88 10.91
N GLY A 501 13.56 -1.12 10.17
CA GLY A 501 13.55 -1.50 8.76
C GLY A 501 14.10 -0.42 7.81
N VAL A 502 14.10 -0.70 6.52
CA VAL A 502 14.64 0.21 5.49
C VAL A 502 13.56 0.54 4.48
N LEU A 503 13.35 1.82 4.15
CA LEU A 503 12.50 2.23 3.02
C LEU A 503 13.38 2.43 1.79
N SER A 504 13.30 1.54 0.80
CA SER A 504 14.01 1.67 -0.47
C SER A 504 13.17 2.39 -1.51
N THR A 505 13.76 3.39 -2.14
CA THR A 505 13.19 4.12 -3.29
C THR A 505 13.58 3.48 -4.64
N GLY A 506 14.44 2.46 -4.61
CA GLY A 506 15.06 1.89 -5.81
C GLY A 506 15.89 2.93 -6.59
N SER A 507 16.14 2.67 -7.86
CA SER A 507 16.85 3.61 -8.75
C SER A 507 15.93 4.53 -9.53
N ARG A 508 14.60 4.33 -9.44
CA ARG A 508 13.60 4.96 -10.32
C ARG A 508 12.75 6.00 -9.61
N TYR A 509 12.54 5.85 -8.30
CA TYR A 509 11.57 6.64 -7.56
C TYR A 509 12.23 7.56 -6.54
N ALA A 510 11.47 8.52 -6.05
CA ALA A 510 11.87 9.44 -4.99
C ALA A 510 10.85 9.44 -3.86
N LEU A 511 11.34 9.70 -2.65
CA LEU A 511 10.54 10.14 -1.52
C LEU A 511 10.68 11.66 -1.39
N THR A 512 9.63 12.41 -1.71
CA THR A 512 9.62 13.86 -1.60
C THR A 512 9.02 14.29 -0.26
N LEU A 513 9.74 15.13 0.48
CA LEU A 513 9.25 15.76 1.71
C LEU A 513 8.64 17.12 1.35
N ASP A 514 7.37 17.34 1.69
CA ASP A 514 6.76 18.65 1.52
C ASP A 514 7.34 19.67 2.53
N ARG A 515 6.95 20.95 2.41
CA ARG A 515 7.47 22.10 3.17
C ARG A 515 7.45 21.93 4.69
N LEU A 516 6.53 21.14 5.24
CA LEU A 516 6.42 20.91 6.69
C LEU A 516 6.91 19.51 7.11
N ALA A 517 7.26 18.67 6.14
CA ALA A 517 7.61 17.28 6.43
C ALA A 517 9.01 17.15 7.02
N ASN A 518 9.14 16.29 8.03
CA ASN A 518 10.42 15.93 8.63
C ASN A 518 10.68 14.42 8.49
N LEU A 519 11.94 14.06 8.27
CA LEU A 519 12.43 12.69 8.22
C LEU A 519 13.27 12.40 9.47
N VAL A 520 12.94 11.33 10.17
CA VAL A 520 13.66 10.84 11.34
C VAL A 520 14.21 9.44 11.04
N GLU A 521 15.53 9.30 11.14
CA GLU A 521 16.27 8.07 10.84
C GLU A 521 17.18 7.68 12.01
N THR A 522 17.56 6.41 12.02
CA THR A 522 18.59 5.85 12.92
C THR A 522 19.58 5.04 12.10
N ASP A 523 20.72 4.69 12.69
CA ASP A 523 21.73 3.87 12.00
C ASP A 523 21.19 2.50 11.54
N ALA A 524 20.17 1.97 12.24
CA ALA A 524 19.53 0.69 11.91
C ALA A 524 18.25 0.83 11.06
N SER A 525 17.70 2.03 10.90
CA SER A 525 16.41 2.25 10.23
C SER A 525 16.40 3.57 9.47
N TYR A 526 16.39 3.51 8.14
CA TYR A 526 16.64 4.65 7.26
C TYR A 526 16.05 4.49 5.85
N VAL A 527 16.00 5.59 5.10
CA VAL A 527 15.59 5.61 3.70
C VAL A 527 16.80 5.37 2.80
N LEU A 528 16.76 4.28 2.03
CA LEU A 528 17.76 3.90 1.04
C LEU A 528 17.39 4.45 -0.34
N GLY A 529 18.30 5.21 -0.97
CA GLY A 529 18.12 5.84 -2.27
C GLY A 529 17.72 7.32 -2.19
N ARG A 530 16.81 7.77 -3.05
CA ARG A 530 16.52 9.18 -3.35
C ARG A 530 15.48 9.81 -2.43
N VAL A 531 15.87 10.86 -1.71
CA VAL A 531 14.98 11.74 -0.95
C VAL A 531 15.11 13.16 -1.49
N GLU A 532 13.98 13.85 -1.67
CA GLU A 532 13.93 15.20 -2.24
C GLU A 532 13.20 16.15 -1.33
N VAL A 533 13.66 17.39 -1.27
CA VAL A 533 13.04 18.44 -0.47
C VAL A 533 13.34 19.81 -1.09
N ASN A 534 12.38 20.74 -1.00
CA ASN A 534 12.55 22.12 -1.42
C ASN A 534 12.23 23.05 -0.25
N ARG A 535 13.18 23.92 0.11
CA ARG A 535 13.05 24.89 1.22
C ARG A 535 13.63 26.24 0.82
N THR A 536 13.36 27.28 1.60
CA THR A 536 13.85 28.63 1.36
C THR A 536 14.68 29.09 2.56
N PRO A 537 16.01 28.85 2.55
CA PRO A 537 16.89 29.28 3.63
C PRO A 537 16.80 30.78 3.89
N THR A 538 16.85 31.17 5.17
CA THR A 538 16.77 32.56 5.63
C THR A 538 18.10 33.00 6.26
N GLU A 539 18.43 34.29 6.16
CA GLU A 539 19.65 34.86 6.73
C GLU A 539 19.80 34.54 8.22
N GLY A 540 20.97 34.02 8.63
CA GLY A 540 21.31 33.73 10.02
C GLY A 540 20.51 32.60 10.70
N VAL A 541 19.58 31.96 9.98
CA VAL A 541 18.74 30.87 10.51
C VAL A 541 19.22 29.53 9.94
N LEU A 542 19.26 28.52 10.80
CA LEU A 542 19.52 27.14 10.40
C LEU A 542 18.30 26.56 9.66
N GLU A 543 18.51 26.14 8.42
CA GLU A 543 17.56 25.33 7.65
C GLU A 543 18.07 23.88 7.64
N ASP A 544 17.25 22.94 8.11
CA ASP A 544 17.59 21.51 8.26
C ASP A 544 17.08 20.62 7.12
N PHE A 545 16.37 21.23 6.16
CA PHE A 545 15.77 20.58 5.01
C PHE A 545 14.88 19.38 5.39
N GLY A 546 14.15 19.49 6.50
CA GLY A 546 13.26 18.45 6.97
C GLY A 546 14.03 17.19 7.42
N GLY A 547 15.23 17.34 7.96
CA GLY A 547 15.99 16.24 8.54
C GLY A 547 16.65 15.29 7.52
N VAL A 548 16.82 15.71 6.25
CA VAL A 548 17.51 14.88 5.25
C VAL A 548 19.00 14.69 5.53
N GLY A 549 19.57 15.34 6.54
CA GLY A 549 20.98 15.25 6.91
C GLY A 549 21.86 16.29 6.22
N LEU A 550 21.25 17.32 5.63
CA LEU A 550 21.90 18.54 5.16
C LEU A 550 21.37 19.69 6.01
N GLU A 551 22.26 20.54 6.52
CA GLU A 551 21.88 21.79 7.15
C GLU A 551 22.60 22.97 6.49
N MET A 552 21.93 24.11 6.41
CA MET A 552 22.45 25.32 5.82
C MET A 552 22.19 26.52 6.72
N THR A 553 23.17 27.44 6.81
CA THR A 553 22.98 28.73 7.48
C THR A 553 23.65 29.82 6.63
N PRO A 554 22.87 30.62 5.88
CA PRO A 554 23.38 31.81 5.20
C PRO A 554 23.95 32.80 6.21
N ALA A 555 25.19 33.24 6.01
CA ALA A 555 25.84 34.21 6.87
C ALA A 555 25.20 35.60 6.72
N THR A 556 25.32 36.43 7.76
CA THR A 556 24.87 37.83 7.69
C THR A 556 25.56 38.57 6.54
N GLY A 557 24.78 39.24 5.68
CA GLY A 557 25.25 39.94 4.49
C GLY A 557 25.54 39.06 3.26
N SER A 558 25.26 37.75 3.33
CA SER A 558 25.30 36.85 2.16
C SER A 558 24.16 37.13 1.20
N ALA A 559 24.35 36.90 -0.11
CA ALA A 559 23.21 36.66 -0.99
C ALA A 559 22.42 35.44 -0.47
N LEU A 560 21.08 35.48 -0.58
CA LEU A 560 20.24 34.36 -0.18
C LEU A 560 20.02 33.41 -1.35
N PRO A 561 20.02 32.09 -1.12
CA PRO A 561 19.92 31.10 -2.18
C PRO A 561 18.54 31.05 -2.86
N GLY A 562 17.49 31.58 -2.22
CA GLY A 562 16.11 31.49 -2.70
C GLY A 562 15.50 30.10 -2.46
N ALA A 563 14.54 29.68 -3.29
CA ALA A 563 14.07 28.30 -3.28
C ALA A 563 15.25 27.36 -3.58
N THR A 564 15.50 26.42 -2.69
CA THR A 564 16.66 25.53 -2.70
C THR A 564 16.18 24.09 -2.72
N PHE A 565 16.38 23.43 -3.86
CA PHE A 565 16.07 22.03 -4.07
C PHE A 565 17.26 21.16 -3.68
N VAL A 566 17.02 20.21 -2.79
CA VAL A 566 18.01 19.27 -2.31
C VAL A 566 17.56 17.87 -2.66
N THR A 567 18.40 17.15 -3.40
CA THR A 567 18.25 15.72 -3.64
C THR A 567 19.35 14.98 -2.89
N ARG A 568 18.96 14.18 -1.90
CA ARG A 568 19.84 13.26 -1.17
C ARG A 568 19.77 11.88 -1.80
N ILE A 569 20.92 11.27 -2.08
CA ILE A 569 21.02 9.85 -2.44
C ILE A 569 21.80 9.13 -1.34
N THR A 570 21.15 8.15 -0.69
CA THR A 570 21.75 7.27 0.33
C THR A 570 21.99 5.86 -0.22
N GLY A 571 23.08 5.21 0.18
CA GLY A 571 23.46 3.85 -0.20
C GLY A 571 24.33 3.73 -1.46
N THR A 572 24.64 4.84 -2.12
CA THR A 572 25.52 4.88 -3.30
C THR A 572 26.69 5.81 -3.01
N ALA A 573 27.91 5.27 -2.98
CA ALA A 573 29.10 6.10 -2.84
C ALA A 573 29.44 6.78 -4.18
N PRO A 574 29.66 8.10 -4.18
CA PRO A 574 30.25 8.76 -5.34
C PRO A 574 31.65 8.21 -5.61
N VAL A 575 31.96 7.95 -6.87
CA VAL A 575 33.25 7.40 -7.32
C VAL A 575 34.01 8.49 -8.07
N GLY A 576 35.25 8.76 -7.68
CA GLY A 576 36.16 9.65 -8.39
C GLY A 576 37.08 8.91 -9.37
N VAL A 577 37.90 9.68 -10.09
CA VAL A 577 38.95 9.14 -10.97
C VAL A 577 39.89 8.23 -10.17
N GLY A 578 40.18 7.04 -10.70
CA GLY A 578 40.99 6.02 -10.01
C GLY A 578 40.22 5.12 -9.04
N GLY A 579 38.88 5.15 -9.06
CA GLY A 579 38.02 4.18 -8.34
C GLY A 579 37.84 4.47 -6.85
N ARG A 580 38.33 5.61 -6.36
CA ARG A 580 38.18 6.04 -4.96
C ARG A 580 36.74 6.45 -4.67
N GLN A 581 36.23 6.10 -3.51
CA GLN A 581 34.83 6.28 -3.14
C GLN A 581 34.67 7.24 -1.95
N GLY A 582 33.62 8.05 -1.97
CA GLY A 582 33.16 8.80 -0.79
C GLY A 582 32.37 7.92 0.18
N ILE A 583 31.72 8.57 1.14
CA ILE A 583 30.67 7.92 1.95
C ILE A 583 29.50 7.49 1.06
N LEU A 584 28.65 6.59 1.54
CA LEU A 584 27.43 6.12 0.87
C LEU A 584 26.31 7.18 0.84
N ARG A 585 26.67 8.46 0.70
CA ARG A 585 25.73 9.58 0.63
C ARG A 585 26.26 10.72 -0.22
N TYR A 586 25.40 11.29 -1.06
CA TYR A 586 25.67 12.57 -1.72
C TYR A 586 24.41 13.42 -1.86
N TYR A 587 24.64 14.71 -2.07
CA TYR A 587 23.59 15.71 -2.25
C TYR A 587 23.79 16.43 -3.57
N ASP A 588 22.74 16.51 -4.37
CA ASP A 588 22.64 17.48 -5.46
C ASP A 588 21.82 18.67 -4.93
N ILE A 589 22.44 19.85 -4.93
CA ILE A 589 21.84 21.10 -4.42
C ILE A 589 21.72 22.07 -5.59
N ASP A 590 20.50 22.56 -5.82
CA ASP A 590 20.18 23.58 -6.80
C ASP A 590 19.38 24.70 -6.14
N ALA A 591 19.57 25.95 -6.57
CA ALA A 591 18.92 27.10 -5.95
C ALA A 591 18.72 28.25 -6.94
N ASP A 592 17.78 29.15 -6.66
CA ASP A 592 17.50 30.32 -7.51
C ASP A 592 18.70 31.25 -7.68
N VAL A 593 19.57 31.34 -6.66
CA VAL A 593 20.78 32.17 -6.65
C VAL A 593 22.00 31.30 -6.41
N LEU A 594 22.97 31.37 -7.33
CA LEU A 594 24.17 30.51 -7.32
C LEU A 594 25.50 31.25 -7.09
N THR A 595 25.48 32.58 -6.96
CA THR A 595 26.68 33.43 -6.84
C THR A 595 26.52 34.46 -5.73
N GLY A 596 27.64 34.90 -5.15
CA GLY A 596 27.63 35.88 -4.04
C GLY A 596 27.16 35.28 -2.71
N LEU A 597 27.12 33.95 -2.65
CA LEU A 597 26.74 33.20 -1.45
C LEU A 597 27.91 33.16 -0.46
N ASN A 598 27.58 33.16 0.82
CA ASN A 598 28.47 32.87 1.93
C ASN A 598 27.65 32.14 3.00
N LEU A 599 27.76 30.83 3.05
CA LEU A 599 26.97 29.98 3.96
C LEU A 599 27.82 28.94 4.67
N GLY A 600 27.37 28.59 5.89
CA GLY A 600 27.77 27.38 6.58
C GLY A 600 26.95 26.20 6.05
N LEU A 601 27.63 25.12 5.68
CA LEU A 601 27.03 23.88 5.22
C LEU A 601 27.42 22.75 6.16
N THR A 602 26.45 22.04 6.73
CA THR A 602 26.70 20.89 7.60
C THR A 602 26.09 19.63 6.98
N LEU A 603 26.88 18.56 6.88
CA LEU A 603 26.39 17.23 6.55
C LEU A 603 26.33 16.38 7.81
N ARG A 604 25.13 15.92 8.16
CA ARG A 604 24.91 14.87 9.15
C ARG A 604 24.85 13.51 8.43
N TYR A 605 25.56 12.54 8.99
CA TYR A 605 25.65 11.19 8.46
C TYR A 605 25.50 10.15 9.59
N LEU A 606 25.03 8.98 9.21
CA LEU A 606 24.92 7.79 10.04
C LEU A 606 26.17 6.91 9.84
N ASP A 607 26.47 6.04 10.80
CA ASP A 607 27.71 5.28 10.82
C ASP A 607 27.80 4.25 9.69
N HIS A 608 26.68 3.60 9.36
CA HIS A 608 26.60 2.66 8.23
C HIS A 608 26.94 3.32 6.87
N GLU A 609 26.92 4.65 6.81
CA GLU A 609 27.18 5.40 5.58
C GLU A 609 28.66 5.67 5.34
N LEU A 610 29.51 5.51 6.36
CA LEU A 610 30.92 5.90 6.31
C LEU A 610 31.73 5.23 5.20
N ASN A 611 31.26 4.11 4.64
CA ASN A 611 31.96 3.36 3.59
C ASN A 611 33.40 2.99 3.98
N GLY A 612 33.64 2.68 5.26
CA GLY A 612 34.96 2.38 5.80
C GLY A 612 35.88 3.59 6.03
N ILE A 613 35.42 4.82 5.76
CA ILE A 613 36.20 6.04 5.96
C ILE A 613 36.18 6.43 7.45
N SER A 614 37.35 6.67 8.03
CA SER A 614 37.45 7.14 9.41
C SER A 614 36.93 8.58 9.53
N ARG A 615 36.15 8.87 10.59
CA ARG A 615 35.54 10.19 10.81
C ARG A 615 36.54 11.34 10.77
N GLY A 616 37.75 11.15 11.30
CA GLY A 616 38.82 12.17 11.29
C GLY A 616 39.34 12.51 9.88
N ASN A 617 39.17 11.61 8.93
CA ASN A 617 39.60 11.77 7.54
C ASN A 617 38.52 12.42 6.67
N LEU A 618 37.28 12.57 7.13
CA LEU A 618 36.21 13.11 6.32
C LEU A 618 36.50 14.55 5.89
N ARG A 619 36.41 14.80 4.59
CA ARG A 619 36.50 16.12 3.96
C ARG A 619 35.34 16.32 3.00
N PHE A 620 34.90 17.57 2.84
CA PHE A 620 33.93 17.92 1.81
C PHE A 620 34.56 17.80 0.43
N PHE A 621 33.81 17.19 -0.49
CA PHE A 621 34.13 17.18 -1.91
C PHE A 621 32.96 17.77 -2.69
N LYS A 622 33.30 18.66 -3.64
CA LYS A 622 32.35 19.33 -4.54
C LYS A 622 32.58 18.86 -5.98
N SER A 623 31.50 18.60 -6.71
CA SER A 623 31.54 18.27 -8.15
C SER A 623 30.56 19.15 -8.92
N THR A 624 31.03 19.81 -9.99
CA THR A 624 30.23 20.63 -10.90
C THR A 624 29.80 19.91 -12.19
N ASN A 625 30.21 18.64 -12.39
CA ASN A 625 29.92 17.85 -13.58
C ASN A 625 29.32 16.48 -13.24
N ALA A 626 28.29 16.49 -12.39
CA ALA A 626 27.50 15.31 -12.01
C ALA A 626 28.33 14.11 -11.48
N GLY A 627 29.42 14.39 -10.78
CA GLY A 627 30.25 13.41 -10.09
C GLY A 627 31.43 12.87 -10.92
N ALA A 628 31.67 13.38 -12.13
CA ALA A 628 32.80 12.94 -12.95
C ALA A 628 34.15 13.40 -12.37
N THR A 629 34.22 14.60 -11.80
CA THR A 629 35.41 15.13 -11.12
C THR A 629 35.06 15.81 -9.81
N TRP A 630 35.95 15.74 -8.83
CA TRP A 630 35.71 16.23 -7.48
C TRP A 630 36.84 17.12 -6.99
N THR A 631 36.47 18.21 -6.31
CA THR A 631 37.41 19.13 -5.67
C THR A 631 37.29 18.99 -4.16
N ASN A 632 38.41 18.73 -3.47
CA ASN A 632 38.45 18.75 -2.01
C ASN A 632 38.29 20.19 -1.51
N LYS A 633 37.26 20.44 -0.69
CA LYS A 633 36.96 21.75 -0.10
C LYS A 633 37.37 21.84 1.38
N GLY A 634 37.97 20.79 1.93
CA GLY A 634 38.41 20.74 3.32
C GLY A 634 37.25 20.44 4.29
N VAL A 635 37.44 20.83 5.55
CA VAL A 635 36.42 20.79 6.60
C VAL A 635 36.74 21.89 7.61
N SER A 636 35.72 22.58 8.11
CA SER A 636 35.86 23.61 9.14
C SER A 636 35.71 23.03 10.54
N ALA A 637 34.77 22.10 10.72
CA ALA A 637 34.58 21.34 11.96
C ALA A 637 34.02 19.95 11.64
N ALA A 638 34.35 18.96 12.46
CA ALA A 638 33.75 17.63 12.37
C ALA A 638 33.72 16.99 13.75
N GLY A 639 32.73 16.13 13.99
CA GLY A 639 32.58 15.47 15.28
C GLY A 639 31.53 14.37 15.27
N THR A 640 31.32 13.78 16.43
CA THR A 640 30.24 12.82 16.67
C THR A 640 28.95 13.56 17.05
N SER A 641 27.81 12.94 16.73
CA SER A 641 26.49 13.42 17.14
C SER A 641 25.71 12.26 17.71
N ALA A 642 25.69 12.17 19.04
CA ALA A 642 24.95 11.13 19.76
C ALA A 642 23.44 11.18 19.47
N ALA A 643 22.90 12.36 19.17
CA ALA A 643 21.48 12.58 18.89
C ALA A 643 20.97 11.87 17.63
N VAL A 644 21.83 11.60 16.64
CA VAL A 644 21.48 10.89 15.39
C VAL A 644 22.16 9.52 15.27
N GLY A 645 22.91 9.07 16.29
CA GLY A 645 23.68 7.81 16.21
C GLY A 645 24.80 7.82 15.17
N GLY A 646 25.38 9.00 14.91
CA GLY A 646 26.35 9.20 13.82
C GLY A 646 27.30 10.38 14.04
N GLY A 647 27.57 11.15 12.99
CA GLY A 647 28.49 12.29 13.03
C GLY A 647 28.06 13.47 12.17
N TYR A 648 28.87 14.53 12.23
CA TYR A 648 28.69 15.71 11.40
C TYR A 648 30.03 16.20 10.84
N ALA A 649 29.95 16.88 9.70
CA ALA A 649 31.03 17.69 9.15
C ALA A 649 30.46 19.02 8.68
N THR A 650 31.11 20.13 9.01
CA THR A 650 30.72 21.49 8.68
C THR A 650 31.80 22.16 7.83
N LEU A 651 31.37 22.91 6.81
CA LEU A 651 32.20 23.74 5.96
C LEU A 651 31.65 25.17 5.94
N ASN A 652 32.48 26.14 6.31
CA ASN A 652 32.14 27.56 6.24
C ASN A 652 32.56 28.17 4.88
N ASN A 653 32.04 29.36 4.58
CA ASN A 653 32.34 30.12 3.36
C ASN A 653 32.02 29.36 2.07
N VAL A 654 30.90 28.63 2.06
CA VAL A 654 30.40 28.00 0.82
C VAL A 654 29.80 29.09 -0.08
N ASP A 655 30.25 29.12 -1.32
CA ASP A 655 30.04 30.22 -2.28
C ASP A 655 29.25 29.83 -3.54
N GLY A 656 28.81 28.57 -3.63
CA GLY A 656 27.99 28.08 -4.74
C GLY A 656 27.61 26.61 -4.58
N PHE A 657 26.45 26.22 -5.13
CA PHE A 657 25.93 24.86 -5.06
C PHE A 657 26.31 23.99 -6.26
N SER A 658 26.15 22.68 -6.11
CA SER A 658 26.36 21.63 -7.11
C SER A 658 26.12 20.26 -6.43
N ARG A 659 26.83 19.20 -6.85
CA ARG A 659 26.94 17.96 -6.09
C ARG A 659 27.96 18.06 -4.96
N TRP A 660 27.62 17.51 -3.79
CA TRP A 660 28.45 17.47 -2.59
C TRP A 660 28.45 16.08 -1.93
N THR A 661 29.57 15.69 -1.34
CA THR A 661 29.71 14.47 -0.52
C THR A 661 30.84 14.63 0.50
N LEU A 662 31.01 13.64 1.38
CA LEU A 662 32.21 13.49 2.21
C LEU A 662 33.09 12.36 1.64
N GLY A 663 34.40 12.55 1.69
CA GLY A 663 35.39 11.56 1.24
C GLY A 663 36.64 11.55 2.12
N ASP A 664 37.53 10.61 1.85
CA ASP A 664 38.75 10.39 2.65
C ASP A 664 39.88 11.38 2.28
N LEU A 665 40.46 12.04 3.30
CA LEU A 665 41.65 12.88 3.19
C LEU A 665 42.87 12.15 2.61
N THR A 666 43.06 10.88 2.95
CA THR A 666 44.25 10.06 2.61
C THR A 666 44.13 9.39 1.25
N ALA A 667 42.91 9.30 0.72
CA ALA A 667 42.59 8.88 -0.64
C ALA A 667 41.71 9.93 -1.31
N PRO A 668 42.21 11.18 -1.48
CA PRO A 668 41.40 12.26 -1.99
C PRO A 668 40.91 11.91 -3.40
N LEU A 669 39.67 12.27 -3.71
CA LEU A 669 39.21 12.26 -5.09
C LEU A 669 40.11 13.22 -5.88
N PRO A 670 40.73 12.81 -7.01
CA PRO A 670 41.83 13.58 -7.60
C PRO A 670 41.43 15.00 -8.00
N VAL A 671 42.23 15.99 -7.56
CA VAL A 671 42.13 17.39 -7.99
C VAL A 671 42.78 17.52 -9.37
N SER A 672 42.07 18.17 -10.29
CA SER A 672 42.33 18.22 -11.73
C SER A 672 43.00 19.51 -12.18
N LEU A 673 43.71 19.44 -13.31
CA LEU A 673 44.22 20.57 -14.08
C LEU A 673 43.18 21.70 -14.18
N THR A 674 43.56 22.92 -13.80
CA THR A 674 42.63 24.06 -13.71
C THR A 674 42.42 24.76 -15.05
N GLU A 675 43.41 24.72 -15.94
CA GLU A 675 43.34 25.38 -17.24
C GLU A 675 44.30 24.73 -18.24
N PHE A 676 43.89 24.61 -19.50
CA PHE A 676 44.77 24.30 -20.65
C PHE A 676 44.33 25.08 -21.89
N ALA A 677 45.24 25.89 -22.41
CA ALA A 677 45.08 26.71 -23.60
C ALA A 677 46.22 26.46 -24.61
N ALA A 678 45.92 26.69 -25.89
CA ALA A 678 46.91 26.72 -26.96
C ALA A 678 46.58 27.90 -27.89
N GLU A 679 47.58 28.71 -28.20
CA GLU A 679 47.44 29.92 -29.01
C GLU A 679 48.50 29.99 -30.10
N ARG A 680 48.11 30.50 -31.27
CA ARG A 680 49.05 30.78 -32.37
C ARG A 680 49.73 32.12 -32.13
N GLN A 681 51.06 32.11 -31.98
CA GLN A 681 51.88 33.33 -31.94
C GLN A 681 52.85 33.33 -33.13
N GLY A 682 52.48 34.05 -34.19
CA GLY A 682 53.20 34.03 -35.47
C GLY A 682 53.22 32.63 -36.07
N ARG A 683 54.43 32.04 -36.18
CA ARG A 683 54.67 30.68 -36.72
C ARG A 683 54.67 29.58 -35.65
N ASN A 684 54.49 29.94 -34.38
CA ASN A 684 54.60 29.02 -33.24
C ASN A 684 53.23 28.73 -32.62
N ALA A 685 53.07 27.54 -32.05
CA ALA A 685 51.99 27.26 -31.09
C ALA A 685 52.54 27.44 -29.67
N VAL A 686 51.87 28.24 -28.86
CA VAL A 686 52.20 28.45 -27.45
C VAL A 686 51.12 27.77 -26.63
N LEU A 687 51.50 26.77 -25.84
CA LEU A 687 50.62 26.03 -24.96
C LEU A 687 50.87 26.49 -23.53
N THR A 688 49.80 26.78 -22.78
CA THR A 688 49.85 27.16 -21.37
C THR A 688 48.85 26.34 -20.58
N TRP A 689 49.24 25.90 -19.38
CA TRP A 689 48.34 25.21 -18.47
C TRP A 689 48.69 25.49 -17.02
N ALA A 690 47.71 25.31 -16.15
CA ALA A 690 47.88 25.45 -14.71
C ALA A 690 47.30 24.25 -13.96
N THR A 691 47.93 23.90 -12.85
CA THR A 691 47.46 22.89 -11.89
C THR A 691 47.19 23.54 -10.55
N ALA A 692 46.07 23.22 -9.90
CA ALA A 692 45.78 23.69 -8.54
C ALA A 692 46.68 23.02 -7.51
N THR A 693 46.84 21.69 -7.62
CA THR A 693 47.74 20.88 -6.81
C THR A 693 48.36 19.79 -7.69
N GLU A 694 49.53 19.31 -7.31
CA GLU A 694 50.23 18.19 -7.94
C GLU A 694 50.55 17.15 -6.87
N GLN A 695 50.41 15.87 -7.18
CA GLN A 695 50.80 14.78 -6.29
C GLN A 695 51.49 13.70 -7.10
N ASN A 696 52.77 13.45 -6.82
CA ASN A 696 53.60 12.48 -7.54
C ASN A 696 53.58 12.64 -9.07
N ASN A 697 53.35 13.84 -9.57
CA ASN A 697 53.35 14.15 -11.00
C ASN A 697 54.77 13.99 -11.56
N ARG A 698 54.93 13.22 -12.63
CA ARG A 698 56.20 13.13 -13.38
C ARG A 698 56.33 14.33 -14.32
N GLY A 699 55.21 14.82 -14.86
CA GLY A 699 55.15 15.91 -15.81
C GLY A 699 54.11 15.68 -16.91
N PHE A 700 54.20 16.48 -17.96
CA PHE A 700 53.22 16.54 -19.04
C PHE A 700 53.89 16.28 -20.38
N GLY A 701 53.46 15.24 -21.09
CA GLY A 701 53.75 15.04 -22.51
C GLY A 701 52.90 16.00 -23.35
N ILE A 702 53.53 16.76 -24.23
CA ILE A 702 52.87 17.65 -25.17
C ILE A 702 52.75 16.90 -26.48
N GLU A 703 51.53 16.70 -26.95
CA GLU A 703 51.28 15.91 -28.14
C GLU A 703 50.54 16.74 -29.20
N VAL A 704 50.94 16.57 -30.46
CA VAL A 704 50.32 17.20 -31.61
C VAL A 704 49.75 16.15 -32.57
N SER A 705 48.65 16.49 -33.22
CA SER A 705 48.01 15.69 -34.25
C SER A 705 47.62 16.55 -35.45
N LEU A 706 47.69 15.97 -36.65
CA LEU A 706 47.21 16.60 -37.90
C LEU A 706 45.76 16.21 -38.24
N ASP A 707 45.27 15.10 -37.67
CA ASP A 707 43.95 14.53 -37.94
C ASP A 707 43.02 14.54 -36.72
N GLY A 708 43.52 14.96 -35.56
CA GLY A 708 42.82 14.96 -34.27
C GLY A 708 42.69 13.57 -33.63
N LYS A 709 43.29 12.53 -34.22
CA LYS A 709 43.15 11.12 -33.80
C LYS A 709 44.50 10.51 -33.44
N THR A 710 45.48 10.67 -34.32
CA THR A 710 46.83 10.15 -34.15
C THR A 710 47.71 11.24 -33.58
N PHE A 711 48.08 11.11 -32.31
CA PHE A 711 48.88 12.09 -31.59
C PHE A 711 50.33 11.64 -31.49
N LYS A 712 51.24 12.56 -31.79
CA LYS A 712 52.68 12.39 -31.63
C LYS A 712 53.17 13.31 -30.54
N GLU A 713 53.91 12.77 -29.58
CA GLU A 713 54.61 13.57 -28.57
C GLU A 713 55.70 14.43 -29.23
N ILE A 714 55.67 15.74 -28.96
CA ILE A 714 56.62 16.74 -29.46
C ILE A 714 57.46 17.38 -28.36
N GLY A 715 57.14 17.08 -27.09
CA GLY A 715 57.92 17.53 -25.95
C GLY A 715 57.38 16.97 -24.65
N PHE A 716 58.18 17.08 -23.60
CA PHE A 716 57.78 16.72 -22.24
C PHE A 716 58.22 17.84 -21.30
N VAL A 717 57.30 18.34 -20.49
CA VAL A 717 57.59 19.33 -19.43
C VAL A 717 57.50 18.62 -18.10
N ALA A 718 58.65 18.43 -17.44
CA ALA A 718 58.71 17.82 -16.12
C ALA A 718 57.97 18.68 -15.09
N ALA A 719 57.30 18.04 -14.13
CA ALA A 719 56.71 18.73 -13.00
C ALA A 719 57.81 19.41 -12.17
N GLU A 720 57.52 20.59 -11.62
CA GLU A 720 58.49 21.31 -10.78
C GLU A 720 58.73 20.59 -9.43
N GLY A 721 59.96 20.71 -8.91
CA GLY A 721 60.32 20.15 -7.61
C GLY A 721 60.20 18.62 -7.53
N SER A 722 59.57 18.12 -6.47
CA SER A 722 59.38 16.68 -6.25
C SER A 722 58.23 16.07 -7.06
N GLY A 723 57.52 16.87 -7.87
CA GLY A 723 56.27 16.46 -8.50
C GLY A 723 55.06 16.48 -7.57
N THR A 724 55.22 17.03 -6.36
CA THR A 724 54.14 17.20 -5.39
C THR A 724 54.12 18.66 -4.94
N SER A 725 53.00 19.35 -5.18
CA SER A 725 52.81 20.76 -4.87
C SER A 725 51.39 20.99 -4.35
N SER A 726 51.25 21.67 -3.22
CA SER A 726 49.96 22.15 -2.71
C SER A 726 49.63 23.58 -3.16
N SER A 727 50.57 24.26 -3.82
CA SER A 727 50.36 25.56 -4.46
C SER A 727 50.18 25.41 -5.96
N ALA A 728 49.43 26.34 -6.56
CA ALA A 728 49.19 26.33 -8.00
C ALA A 728 50.52 26.45 -8.78
N ARG A 729 50.62 25.72 -9.88
CA ARG A 729 51.77 25.75 -10.80
C ARG A 729 51.30 26.09 -12.19
N SER A 730 52.08 26.91 -12.89
CA SER A 730 51.81 27.32 -14.27
C SER A 730 52.94 26.86 -15.15
N TYR A 731 52.59 26.31 -16.30
CA TYR A 731 53.52 25.71 -17.23
C TYR A 731 53.31 26.29 -18.63
N ARG A 732 54.39 26.31 -19.42
CA ARG A 732 54.39 26.84 -20.78
C ARG A 732 55.26 25.99 -21.70
N PHE A 733 54.77 25.71 -22.90
CA PHE A 733 55.51 25.03 -23.95
C PHE A 733 55.35 25.77 -25.28
N VAL A 734 56.40 25.81 -26.11
CA VAL A 734 56.38 26.43 -27.45
C VAL A 734 56.76 25.40 -28.50
N ASP A 735 55.82 25.09 -29.40
CA ASP A 735 56.12 24.35 -30.62
C ASP A 735 56.64 25.32 -31.68
N ALA A 736 57.96 25.33 -31.88
CA ALA A 736 58.67 26.14 -32.87
C ALA A 736 59.02 25.38 -34.17
N SER A 737 58.41 24.21 -34.42
CA SER A 737 58.69 23.44 -35.65
C SER A 737 58.43 24.26 -36.93
N ALA A 738 59.33 24.19 -37.90
CA ALA A 738 59.18 24.88 -39.18
C ALA A 738 58.14 24.20 -40.08
N GLY A 739 57.55 24.95 -41.03
CA GLY A 739 56.64 24.40 -42.04
C GLY A 739 55.26 23.97 -41.53
N LYS A 740 54.77 24.55 -40.42
CA LYS A 740 53.38 24.32 -39.99
C LYS A 740 52.42 24.96 -40.99
N ALA A 741 51.49 24.16 -41.52
CA ALA A 741 50.39 24.62 -42.34
C ALA A 741 49.14 23.79 -42.01
N GLY A 742 47.96 24.36 -42.24
CA GLY A 742 46.68 23.72 -41.97
C GLY A 742 46.35 23.59 -40.49
N ARG A 743 45.34 22.76 -40.18
CA ARG A 743 44.87 22.50 -38.81
C ARG A 743 45.83 21.60 -38.04
N ARG A 744 46.03 21.91 -36.77
CA ARG A 744 46.80 21.13 -35.80
C ARG A 744 46.06 21.05 -34.48
N TYR A 745 46.11 19.88 -33.85
CA TYR A 745 45.45 19.58 -32.59
C TYR A 745 46.50 19.33 -31.51
N TYR A 746 46.48 20.10 -30.42
CA TYR A 746 47.44 19.99 -29.34
C TYR A 746 46.76 19.48 -28.06
N ARG A 747 47.32 18.45 -27.42
CA ARG A 747 46.83 17.95 -26.12
C ARG A 747 47.98 17.75 -25.14
N LEU A 748 47.66 17.70 -23.86
CA LEU A 748 48.58 17.31 -22.79
C LEU A 748 48.30 15.87 -22.39
N ARG A 749 49.35 15.13 -22.08
CA ARG A 749 49.34 13.80 -21.46
C ARG A 749 50.05 13.89 -20.12
N GLN A 750 49.30 14.07 -19.03
CA GLN A 750 49.84 14.04 -17.68
C GLN A 750 50.27 12.61 -17.33
N GLN A 751 51.46 12.48 -16.75
CA GLN A 751 52.01 11.20 -16.33
C GLN A 751 52.40 11.28 -14.86
N ASP A 752 51.90 10.35 -14.05
CA ASP A 752 52.29 10.22 -12.65
C ASP A 752 53.52 9.29 -12.52
N ARG A 753 54.27 9.41 -11.41
CA ARG A 753 55.47 8.60 -11.15
C ARG A 753 55.17 7.13 -10.84
N THR A 754 53.95 6.82 -10.40
CA THR A 754 53.57 5.50 -9.88
C THR A 754 52.34 4.89 -10.57
N ALA A 755 51.62 5.65 -11.40
CA ALA A 755 50.45 5.14 -12.13
C ALA A 755 50.87 4.58 -13.49
N ALA A 756 50.27 3.45 -13.88
CA ALA A 756 50.47 2.86 -15.20
C ALA A 756 49.71 3.62 -16.31
N GLU A 757 48.65 4.34 -15.93
CA GLU A 757 47.77 5.06 -16.85
C GLU A 757 48.11 6.56 -16.89
N ALA A 758 47.92 7.19 -18.06
CA ALA A 758 48.15 8.61 -18.28
C ALA A 758 46.81 9.34 -18.50
N THR A 759 46.71 10.57 -17.98
CA THR A 759 45.51 11.42 -18.12
C THR A 759 45.71 12.44 -19.25
N TYR A 760 44.71 12.64 -20.10
CA TYR A 760 44.81 13.53 -21.26
C TYR A 760 43.93 14.79 -21.12
N TYR A 761 44.44 15.95 -21.54
CA TYR A 761 43.72 17.22 -21.53
C TYR A 761 43.80 17.90 -22.91
N GLY A 762 42.66 18.31 -23.47
CA GLY A 762 42.54 18.78 -24.86
C GLY A 762 41.82 17.76 -25.76
N PRO A 763 41.99 17.83 -27.10
CA PRO A 763 42.89 18.71 -27.83
C PRO A 763 42.37 20.16 -27.99
N ARG A 764 43.29 21.10 -28.23
CA ARG A 764 43.07 22.47 -28.68
C ARG A 764 43.48 22.61 -30.14
N GLU A 765 42.61 23.17 -30.97
CA GLU A 765 42.85 23.33 -32.40
C GLU A 765 43.52 24.68 -32.72
N LEU A 766 44.53 24.66 -33.58
CA LEU A 766 45.18 25.84 -34.17
C LEU A 766 45.30 25.67 -35.69
N THR A 767 45.12 26.76 -36.44
CA THR A 767 45.28 26.77 -37.91
C THR A 767 46.47 27.63 -38.33
N PHE A 768 47.34 27.11 -39.19
CA PHE A 768 48.51 27.81 -39.75
C PHE A 768 48.34 28.07 -41.25
N GLU A 769 48.71 29.27 -41.72
CA GLU A 769 48.64 29.64 -43.15
C GLU A 769 49.73 28.92 -43.97
N ALA A 770 49.42 28.55 -45.22
CA ALA A 770 50.39 27.96 -46.15
C ALA A 770 51.19 29.04 -46.90
N GLU A 771 52.51 28.84 -47.11
CA GLU A 771 53.34 29.73 -47.93
C GLU A 771 53.04 29.55 -49.44
N ALA A 772 53.08 30.62 -50.24
CA ALA A 772 52.85 30.56 -51.69
C ALA A 772 54.08 30.05 -52.45
N PRO A 773 53.92 29.30 -53.56
CA PRO A 773 55.06 28.85 -54.36
C PRO A 773 55.69 30.01 -55.14
N VAL A 774 57.02 29.96 -55.28
CA VAL A 774 57.82 30.91 -56.07
C VAL A 774 58.25 30.22 -57.36
N PHE A 775 57.99 30.84 -58.51
CA PHE A 775 58.51 30.42 -59.81
C PHE A 775 58.95 31.64 -60.62
N ALA A 776 60.25 31.74 -60.87
CA ALA A 776 60.83 32.81 -61.68
C ALA A 776 62.03 32.28 -62.48
N ALA A 777 62.13 32.67 -63.74
CA ALA A 777 63.25 32.36 -64.62
C ALA A 777 63.93 33.65 -65.07
N TYR A 778 65.27 33.70 -65.01
CA TYR A 778 66.06 34.85 -65.39
C TYR A 778 67.44 34.49 -66.00
N PRO A 779 67.94 35.32 -66.94
CA PRO A 779 67.21 36.41 -67.60
C PRO A 779 66.07 35.86 -68.48
N THR A 780 65.02 36.66 -68.71
CA THR A 780 63.90 36.28 -69.58
C THR A 780 64.31 36.21 -71.06
N GLN A 781 65.49 36.73 -71.41
CA GLN A 781 66.15 36.55 -72.70
C GLN A 781 67.52 35.90 -72.46
N PHE A 782 67.71 34.66 -72.92
CA PHE A 782 68.86 33.81 -72.56
C PHE A 782 69.53 33.20 -73.81
N GLY A 783 70.80 32.84 -73.70
CA GLY A 783 71.54 32.14 -74.76
C GLY A 783 71.53 30.63 -74.55
N GLN A 784 72.45 30.16 -73.70
CA GLN A 784 72.52 28.74 -73.32
C GLN A 784 71.98 28.48 -71.91
N ASP A 785 72.34 29.32 -70.94
CA ASP A 785 71.99 29.16 -69.53
C ASP A 785 70.74 29.94 -69.14
N LEU A 786 69.85 29.31 -68.36
CA LEU A 786 68.68 29.92 -67.74
C LEU A 786 68.68 29.57 -66.25
N THR A 787 68.56 30.58 -65.39
CA THR A 787 68.40 30.36 -63.94
C THR A 787 66.93 30.31 -63.61
N VAL A 788 66.49 29.29 -62.87
CA VAL A 788 65.10 29.06 -62.47
C VAL A 788 65.03 28.97 -60.95
N GLU A 789 64.41 29.95 -60.32
CA GLU A 789 63.97 29.85 -58.94
C GLU A 789 62.64 29.10 -58.89
N LEU A 790 62.65 27.96 -58.20
CA LEU A 790 61.45 27.17 -57.95
C LEU A 790 61.41 26.76 -56.47
N ARG A 791 60.52 27.38 -55.70
CA ARG A 791 60.28 27.04 -54.29
C ARG A 791 58.81 26.65 -54.13
N HIS A 792 58.55 25.51 -53.54
CA HIS A 792 57.20 25.09 -53.19
C HIS A 792 57.22 24.41 -51.82
N PRO A 793 56.39 24.84 -50.85
CA PRO A 793 56.34 24.20 -49.54
C PRO A 793 55.95 22.72 -49.67
N GLY A 794 56.81 21.83 -49.17
CA GLY A 794 56.53 20.39 -49.11
C GLY A 794 56.66 19.60 -50.41
N ALA A 795 56.98 20.21 -51.55
CA ALA A 795 57.23 19.47 -52.79
C ALA A 795 58.72 19.11 -52.90
N THR A 796 59.01 17.82 -53.09
CA THR A 796 60.38 17.31 -53.27
C THR A 796 60.77 17.17 -54.74
N THR A 797 59.80 17.23 -55.65
CA THR A 797 60.00 17.04 -57.09
C THR A 797 59.12 18.01 -57.90
N ALA A 798 59.63 18.42 -59.06
CA ALA A 798 58.92 19.21 -60.05
C ALA A 798 59.43 18.89 -61.46
N THR A 799 58.61 19.16 -62.47
CA THR A 799 59.00 19.02 -63.87
C THR A 799 59.04 20.39 -64.54
N LEU A 800 60.19 20.80 -65.04
CA LEU A 800 60.34 21.94 -65.93
C LEU A 800 60.13 21.50 -67.39
N ARG A 801 59.40 22.29 -68.18
CA ARG A 801 59.17 22.08 -69.61
C ARG A 801 59.25 23.39 -70.36
N LEU A 802 59.78 23.35 -71.57
CA LEU A 802 59.83 24.49 -72.49
C LEU A 802 58.94 24.20 -73.71
N PHE A 803 58.03 25.11 -74.02
CA PHE A 803 57.09 25.00 -75.15
C PHE A 803 57.34 26.08 -76.19
N ASP A 804 57.33 25.73 -77.47
CA ASP A 804 57.43 26.68 -78.58
C ASP A 804 56.13 27.48 -78.81
N GLY A 805 56.13 28.41 -79.77
CA GLY A 805 54.97 29.24 -80.10
C GLY A 805 53.74 28.47 -80.64
N MET A 806 53.89 27.20 -81.00
CA MET A 806 52.80 26.29 -81.39
C MET A 806 52.34 25.39 -80.23
N GLY A 807 52.92 25.53 -79.04
CA GLY A 807 52.63 24.71 -77.87
C GLY A 807 53.29 23.33 -77.87
N ARG A 808 54.28 23.08 -78.74
CA ARG A 808 55.02 21.82 -78.77
C ARG A 808 56.13 21.83 -77.71
N GLU A 809 56.25 20.74 -76.94
CA GLU A 809 57.33 20.58 -75.95
C GLU A 809 58.66 20.37 -76.68
N VAL A 810 59.61 21.27 -76.44
CA VAL A 810 60.95 21.21 -77.05
C VAL A 810 62.04 20.81 -76.05
N TRP A 811 61.75 20.89 -74.75
CA TRP A 811 62.68 20.52 -73.69
C TRP A 811 61.93 20.17 -72.39
N ARG A 812 62.48 19.23 -71.62
CA ARG A 812 61.95 18.78 -70.33
C ARG A 812 63.09 18.38 -69.38
N GLN A 813 62.93 18.71 -68.10
CA GLN A 813 63.82 18.25 -67.03
C GLN A 813 63.06 18.07 -65.71
N GLU A 814 63.38 17.01 -64.96
CA GLU A 814 62.94 16.87 -63.57
C GLU A 814 63.94 17.54 -62.62
N VAL A 815 63.41 18.28 -61.64
CA VAL A 815 64.18 19.09 -60.70
C VAL A 815 63.59 18.97 -59.29
N ALA A 816 64.41 19.27 -58.28
CA ALA A 816 63.93 19.42 -56.90
C ALA A 816 63.70 20.92 -56.61
N PRO A 817 62.48 21.34 -56.23
CA PRO A 817 62.24 22.68 -55.70
C PRO A 817 63.10 22.92 -54.46
N GLY A 818 63.66 24.12 -54.30
CA GLY A 818 64.57 24.38 -53.19
C GLY A 818 64.99 25.84 -53.07
N ALA A 819 65.69 26.16 -51.98
CA ALA A 819 66.16 27.52 -51.73
C ALA A 819 67.22 27.98 -52.75
N ALA A 820 68.02 27.06 -53.29
CA ALA A 820 68.99 27.36 -54.32
C ALA A 820 68.31 27.51 -55.70
N PRO A 821 68.64 28.55 -56.48
CA PRO A 821 68.23 28.63 -57.88
C PRO A 821 68.79 27.45 -58.69
N LEU A 822 68.02 26.98 -59.66
CA LEU A 822 68.39 25.90 -60.56
C LEU A 822 69.02 26.49 -61.83
N HIS A 823 70.20 26.03 -62.21
CA HIS A 823 70.80 26.39 -63.50
C HIS A 823 70.47 25.30 -64.51
N VAL A 824 69.75 25.67 -65.57
CA VAL A 824 69.34 24.74 -66.64
C VAL A 824 69.78 25.27 -67.99
N GLN A 825 69.98 24.35 -68.95
CA GLN A 825 70.36 24.68 -70.32
C GLN A 825 69.32 24.12 -71.30
N PRO A 826 68.19 24.81 -71.52
CA PRO A 826 67.14 24.30 -72.39
C PRO A 826 67.60 24.21 -73.85
N ALA A 827 67.42 23.04 -74.46
CA ALA A 827 67.67 22.82 -75.88
C ALA A 827 66.55 23.44 -76.74
N GLY A 828 66.90 24.09 -77.85
CA GLY A 828 65.95 24.73 -78.76
C GLY A 828 66.61 25.74 -79.69
N ALA A 829 65.97 26.06 -80.81
CA ALA A 829 66.41 27.13 -81.72
C ALA A 829 66.16 28.52 -81.10
N ALA A 830 66.75 29.57 -81.68
CA ALA A 830 66.42 30.94 -81.28
C ALA A 830 64.92 31.23 -81.51
N GLY A 831 64.25 31.83 -80.52
CA GLY A 831 62.80 32.04 -80.55
C GLY A 831 62.16 32.33 -79.20
N ALA A 832 60.86 32.62 -79.20
CA ALA A 832 60.06 32.82 -78.00
C ALA A 832 59.45 31.51 -77.50
N TYR A 833 59.51 31.28 -76.19
CA TYR A 833 59.06 30.06 -75.53
C TYR A 833 58.26 30.35 -74.25
N VAL A 834 57.51 29.35 -73.79
CA VAL A 834 56.89 29.32 -72.47
C VAL A 834 57.58 28.26 -71.62
N LEU A 835 58.23 28.67 -70.53
CA LEU A 835 58.73 27.77 -69.51
C LEU A 835 57.61 27.48 -68.51
N THR A 836 57.37 26.21 -68.22
CA THR A 836 56.41 25.80 -67.18
C THR A 836 57.07 24.94 -66.12
N ALA A 837 56.65 25.07 -64.87
CA ALA A 837 56.95 24.15 -63.79
C ALA A 837 55.66 23.44 -63.32
N THR A 838 55.63 22.11 -63.40
CA THR A 838 54.58 21.30 -62.76
C THR A 838 55.10 20.81 -61.42
N VAL A 839 54.49 21.25 -60.32
CA VAL A 839 54.90 20.94 -58.94
C VAL A 839 53.65 20.72 -58.08
N ALA A 840 53.59 19.60 -57.35
CA ALA A 840 52.45 19.22 -56.50
C ALA A 840 51.05 19.36 -57.18
N GLY A 841 50.96 19.09 -58.48
CA GLY A 841 49.72 19.24 -59.28
C GLY A 841 49.41 20.65 -59.79
N GLN A 842 50.18 21.67 -59.38
CA GLN A 842 50.08 23.04 -59.87
C GLN A 842 50.99 23.26 -61.09
N VAL A 843 50.53 24.05 -62.05
CA VAL A 843 51.31 24.46 -63.24
C VAL A 843 51.61 25.95 -63.15
N LEU A 844 52.88 26.28 -62.96
CA LEU A 844 53.42 27.65 -62.98
C LEU A 844 54.03 27.90 -64.35
N ARG A 845 53.95 29.14 -64.87
CA ARG A 845 54.39 29.46 -66.24
C ARG A 845 55.02 30.85 -66.34
N GLN A 846 56.03 30.97 -67.19
CA GLN A 846 56.69 32.23 -67.51
C GLN A 846 57.16 32.22 -68.96
N ARG A 847 57.03 33.35 -69.65
CA ARG A 847 57.56 33.53 -71.01
C ARG A 847 59.07 33.81 -70.96
N VAL A 848 59.82 33.14 -71.84
CA VAL A 848 61.27 33.34 -72.02
C VAL A 848 61.61 33.40 -73.52
N VAL A 849 62.76 33.96 -73.89
CA VAL A 849 63.23 34.12 -75.27
C VAL A 849 64.66 33.58 -75.36
N LYS A 850 64.93 32.67 -76.30
CA LYS A 850 66.28 32.18 -76.57
C LYS A 850 66.88 32.94 -77.76
N ASN A 851 68.08 33.51 -77.60
CA ASN A 851 68.80 34.28 -78.62
C ASN A 851 69.57 33.40 -79.60
#